data_AF-A0A2N6E0J1-F1
#
_entry.id   AF-A0A2N6E0J1-F1
#
_cell.length_a   1.000
_cell.length_b   1.000
_cell.length_c   1.000
_cell.angle_alpha   90.00
_cell.angle_beta   90.00
_cell.angle_gamma   90.00
#
_symmetry.space_group_name_H-M   'P 1'
#
loop_
_entity.id
_entity.type
_entity.pdbx_description
1 polymer ?
#
loop_
_entity_poly.entity_id
_entity_poly.type
_entity_poly.pdbx_seq_one_letter_code
_entity_poly.pdbx_strand_id
1 'polypeptide(L)'
;MWEFESDDFIEMDPEKVVALRRSTSRQTFKVSRGINYELLAFLVVQQEGSEKPIARIALFSQGVKRGLVFRATEGEGVDELLAAGEQVMKDLGYDIEEVNLKFSAAMRQTVLASVPALKTASTLKTFRDERRGKLKELEEIAGSDPVEDAKDSYGWTAEAVKTATLDLQKIQNQNENFLKLSRILSGKFSSAGLTPEELLERHVTTQQELQDLSDELEELRSFRDENTKLQDQLDKQLATVEQLKEEIRQAKEAAGENAAKDLEKLQESLQQVEKERDKLQGELKETGKESASLQKEVSNLKEELENARGGQKELKGAEKELANALDTIEKLKTESADLTAELNQQRELNASAQAEVETAQKELVELQETVKTSQAEAEGAHKETEKLARQLEKIATQNEASDKKQDSLVDEIETLKGDLKQRSKDVAVAQSAREKAEQELAGQAEELGSLREQLKQSQLRQKDVTDRIRKGKEEAEQSTEDLEEELASVQEALSKSWKQRDTLKERLAEAQDRIDELESSGGQQAAAPGSSVDKEGAGSSGRLQKQLDSLTREKVAVDTELDEARKSIERLEKELSTAVKGEVGSAGADENVEKVKDVQKQLAALESELIQEREGRENAEKRLHQQQSENKELEQSVADLEKNLASAKEESLGESPAGEDGSKTRDLQKKLAKAETALEEERRDRKNAEQDARDYRTEIRDLKQKIDELEQGGGDGGLAGKEEPARKGKSASTPPPHEVRRPPAKGATFMVDWDLESLPCSDVDAIGQAWVSAYNVNLSLEGYEAQYCTALLVVVQKGSSKGIHLLFNLKSEKRNLVLVPVKAPKDTDGLKKAVAEAKRYLQLSGFEMDKVAAGDMASKLGAYLKQ
;
A
#
# COMPACT_ATOMS: atom_id res chain seq x y z
N MET A 1 -22.87 54.66 68.81
CA MET A 1 -23.44 53.88 67.68
C MET A 1 -22.31 53.27 66.83
N TRP A 2 -22.56 52.24 65.99
CA TRP A 2 -21.54 51.61 65.12
C TRP A 2 -21.93 51.74 63.64
N GLU A 3 -21.04 52.30 62.83
CA GLU A 3 -21.26 52.55 61.40
C GLU A 3 -20.39 51.63 60.53
N PHE A 4 -20.92 51.19 59.40
CA PHE A 4 -20.16 50.43 58.42
C PHE A 4 -19.09 51.32 57.77
N GLU A 5 -17.82 50.93 57.88
CA GLU A 5 -16.69 51.69 57.35
C GLU A 5 -16.18 51.11 56.02
N SER A 6 -15.97 49.78 55.95
CA SER A 6 -15.46 49.15 54.72
C SER A 6 -15.71 47.63 54.65
N ASP A 7 -15.63 47.05 53.44
CA ASP A 7 -15.72 45.60 53.17
C ASP A 7 -14.34 44.92 53.06
N ASP A 8 -13.37 45.41 53.85
CA ASP A 8 -11.96 45.05 53.75
C ASP A 8 -11.34 44.69 55.11
N PHE A 9 -10.04 44.94 55.29
CA PHE A 9 -9.33 44.76 56.56
C PHE A 9 -9.29 46.07 57.34
N ILE A 10 -9.10 45.97 58.66
CA ILE A 10 -8.74 47.14 59.47
C ILE A 10 -7.30 47.51 59.13
N GLU A 11 -7.13 48.74 58.65
CA GLU A 11 -5.82 49.35 58.51
C GLU A 11 -5.23 49.63 59.89
N MET A 12 -4.08 49.03 60.17
CA MET A 12 -3.42 49.14 61.47
C MET A 12 -2.01 49.70 61.38
N ASP A 13 -1.73 50.58 62.33
CA ASP A 13 -0.37 50.86 62.79
C ASP A 13 -0.14 50.06 64.08
N PRO A 14 0.81 49.12 64.12
CA PRO A 14 1.08 48.30 65.30
C PRO A 14 1.29 49.10 66.57
N GLU A 15 1.87 50.31 66.49
CA GLU A 15 2.18 51.13 67.65
C GLU A 15 0.92 51.75 68.26
N LYS A 16 -0.06 52.07 67.41
CA LYS A 16 -1.31 52.74 67.78
C LYS A 16 -2.38 51.80 68.35
N VAL A 17 -2.25 50.48 68.22
CA VAL A 17 -3.28 49.52 68.71
C VAL A 17 -3.22 49.35 70.22
N VAL A 18 -4.05 50.08 70.97
CA VAL A 18 -4.03 50.06 72.44
C VAL A 18 -4.67 48.78 73.00
N ALA A 19 -5.73 48.29 72.37
CA ALA A 19 -6.43 47.10 72.81
C ALA A 19 -6.91 46.25 71.62
N LEU A 20 -6.90 44.93 71.81
CA LEU A 20 -7.37 43.96 70.84
C LEU A 20 -8.13 42.83 71.55
N ARG A 21 -9.34 42.55 71.08
CA ARG A 21 -10.17 41.41 71.51
C ARG A 21 -10.48 40.56 70.29
N ARG A 22 -10.51 39.23 70.46
CA ARG A 22 -10.86 38.28 69.40
C ARG A 22 -11.95 37.32 69.84
N SER A 23 -12.82 36.91 68.94
CA SER A 23 -13.80 35.86 69.22
C SER A 23 -13.13 34.49 69.39
N THR A 24 -13.59 33.71 70.36
CA THR A 24 -13.14 32.32 70.58
C THR A 24 -13.79 31.34 69.60
N SER A 25 -15.00 31.67 69.16
CA SER A 25 -15.81 30.86 68.25
C SER A 25 -16.21 31.66 67.01
N ARG A 26 -16.64 30.94 65.97
CA ARG A 26 -17.21 31.53 64.75
C ARG A 26 -18.71 31.60 64.87
N GLN A 27 -19.30 32.68 64.39
CA GLN A 27 -20.74 32.79 64.26
C GLN A 27 -21.18 32.65 62.81
N THR A 28 -22.27 31.91 62.60
CA THR A 28 -22.80 31.63 61.27
C THR A 28 -23.94 32.58 60.93
N PHE A 29 -23.78 33.37 59.87
CA PHE A 29 -24.79 34.29 59.36
C PHE A 29 -25.37 33.76 58.04
N LYS A 30 -26.69 33.58 58.02
CA LYS A 30 -27.42 33.17 56.80
C LYS A 30 -27.78 34.41 55.99
N VAL A 31 -27.33 34.47 54.75
CA VAL A 31 -27.57 35.63 53.86
C VAL A 31 -28.70 35.34 52.87
N SER A 32 -28.73 34.13 52.32
CA SER A 32 -29.76 33.67 51.37
C SER A 32 -29.88 32.14 51.42
N ARG A 33 -30.83 31.56 50.67
CA ARG A 33 -31.04 30.10 50.65
C ARG A 33 -29.75 29.38 50.26
N GLY A 34 -29.13 28.69 51.22
CA GLY A 34 -27.92 27.90 51.03
C GLY A 34 -26.59 28.66 51.15
N ILE A 35 -26.60 29.98 51.41
CA ILE A 35 -25.37 30.77 51.57
C ILE A 35 -25.23 31.20 53.04
N ASN A 36 -24.27 30.58 53.71
CA ASN A 36 -23.92 30.85 55.10
C ASN A 36 -22.47 31.36 55.16
N TYR A 37 -22.23 32.38 55.98
CA TYR A 37 -20.88 32.86 56.28
C TYR A 37 -20.54 32.56 57.73
N GLU A 38 -19.45 31.85 57.94
CA GLU A 38 -18.80 31.74 59.25
C GLU A 38 -17.85 32.90 59.43
N LEU A 39 -18.14 33.74 60.42
CA LEU A 39 -17.39 34.95 60.70
C LEU A 39 -16.65 34.83 62.03
N LEU A 40 -15.40 35.27 62.05
CA LEU A 40 -14.61 35.54 63.25
C LEU A 40 -14.67 37.03 63.55
N ALA A 41 -14.81 37.39 64.81
CA ALA A 41 -14.97 38.78 65.22
C ALA A 41 -13.70 39.28 65.90
N PHE A 42 -13.30 40.51 65.56
CA PHE A 42 -12.17 41.21 66.17
C PHE A 42 -12.61 42.61 66.56
N LEU A 43 -12.33 43.03 67.80
CA LEU A 43 -12.54 44.40 68.26
C LEU A 43 -11.18 45.01 68.54
N VAL A 44 -10.91 46.15 67.91
CA VAL A 44 -9.62 46.83 67.95
C VAL A 44 -9.86 48.26 68.40
N VAL A 45 -9.06 48.76 69.33
CA VAL A 45 -9.03 50.18 69.69
C VAL A 45 -7.66 50.74 69.35
N GLN A 46 -7.64 51.81 68.58
CA GLN A 46 -6.44 52.52 68.14
C GLN A 46 -6.41 53.92 68.74
N GLN A 47 -5.24 54.40 69.13
CA GLN A 47 -5.05 55.75 69.65
C GLN A 47 -3.71 56.30 69.16
N GLU A 48 -3.71 57.53 68.65
CA GLU A 48 -2.52 58.23 68.15
C GLU A 48 -2.23 59.45 69.04
N GLY A 49 -1.25 59.34 69.93
CA GLY A 49 -0.89 60.44 70.83
C GLY A 49 -2.06 60.92 71.70
N SER A 50 -2.41 62.21 71.61
CA SER A 50 -3.54 62.82 72.31
C SER A 50 -4.84 62.82 71.52
N GLU A 51 -4.90 62.16 70.36
CA GLU A 51 -6.13 62.06 69.59
C GLU A 51 -7.14 61.15 70.29
N LYS A 52 -8.43 61.36 69.97
CA LYS A 52 -9.51 60.51 70.50
C LYS A 52 -9.31 59.07 70.01
N PRO A 53 -9.46 58.07 70.89
CA PRO A 53 -9.35 56.67 70.48
C PRO A 53 -10.44 56.31 69.47
N ILE A 54 -10.10 55.44 68.52
CA ILE A 54 -11.00 54.93 67.49
C ILE A 54 -11.16 53.44 67.70
N ALA A 55 -12.40 52.97 67.89
CA ALA A 55 -12.71 51.56 67.95
C ALA A 55 -13.30 51.04 66.64
N ARG A 56 -12.84 49.85 66.25
CA ARG A 56 -13.28 49.15 65.05
C ARG A 56 -13.61 47.70 65.37
N ILE A 57 -14.72 47.21 64.84
CA ILE A 57 -15.10 45.81 64.84
C ILE A 57 -14.91 45.26 63.43
N ALA A 58 -14.11 44.21 63.27
CA ALA A 58 -14.01 43.46 62.03
C ALA A 58 -14.66 42.08 62.15
N LEU A 59 -15.59 41.79 61.26
CA LEU A 59 -16.21 40.48 61.11
C LEU A 59 -15.62 39.78 59.88
N PHE A 60 -14.68 38.86 60.10
CA PHE A 60 -13.84 38.25 59.08
C PHE A 60 -14.34 36.87 58.65
N SER A 61 -14.56 36.71 57.34
CA SER A 61 -14.88 35.44 56.70
C SER A 61 -13.61 34.76 56.18
N GLN A 62 -13.27 33.58 56.70
CA GLN A 62 -12.13 32.80 56.18
C GLN A 62 -12.38 32.30 54.76
N GLY A 63 -13.63 31.97 54.42
CA GLY A 63 -14.00 31.44 53.10
C GLY A 63 -13.81 32.44 51.96
N VAL A 64 -14.01 33.75 52.23
CA VAL A 64 -13.84 34.83 51.23
C VAL A 64 -12.56 35.64 51.48
N LYS A 65 -11.88 35.41 52.61
CA LYS A 65 -10.71 36.18 53.06
C LYS A 65 -10.99 37.69 53.07
N ARG A 66 -12.15 38.08 53.59
CA ARG A 66 -12.62 39.48 53.68
C ARG A 66 -13.22 39.77 55.04
N GLY A 67 -13.03 41.00 55.52
CA GLY A 67 -13.68 41.53 56.71
C GLY A 67 -14.82 42.48 56.38
N LEU A 68 -15.78 42.60 57.29
CA LEU A 68 -16.70 43.73 57.35
C LEU A 68 -16.28 44.57 58.54
N VAL A 69 -15.85 45.81 58.28
CA VAL A 69 -15.33 46.71 59.30
C VAL A 69 -16.40 47.72 59.69
N PHE A 70 -16.67 47.81 60.97
CA PHE A 70 -17.56 48.78 61.58
C PHE A 70 -16.77 49.67 62.53
N ARG A 71 -17.01 50.98 62.48
CA ARG A 71 -16.36 51.99 63.32
C ARG A 71 -17.34 52.51 64.37
N ALA A 72 -16.88 52.69 65.60
CA ALA A 72 -17.65 53.39 66.63
C ALA A 72 -17.75 54.89 66.31
N THR A 73 -18.94 55.46 66.42
CA THR A 73 -19.21 56.89 66.18
C THR A 73 -19.12 57.75 67.43
N GLU A 74 -19.23 57.12 68.61
CA GLU A 74 -19.32 57.75 69.92
C GLU A 74 -18.41 57.01 70.91
N GLY A 75 -17.97 57.73 71.94
CA GLY A 75 -17.05 57.26 72.96
C GLY A 75 -15.77 58.09 73.00
N GLU A 76 -15.35 58.48 74.20
CA GLU A 76 -14.16 59.32 74.39
C GLU A 76 -12.99 58.55 75.02
N GLY A 77 -13.29 57.46 75.74
CA GLY A 77 -12.29 56.63 76.41
C GLY A 77 -12.10 55.26 75.76
N VAL A 78 -10.89 54.71 75.90
CA VAL A 78 -10.57 53.33 75.45
C VAL A 78 -11.47 52.30 76.14
N ASP A 79 -11.67 52.43 77.45
CA ASP A 79 -12.50 51.50 78.24
C ASP A 79 -13.98 51.59 77.87
N GLU A 80 -14.49 52.79 77.60
CA GLU A 80 -15.86 53.02 77.16
C GLU A 80 -16.12 52.38 75.79
N LEU A 81 -15.20 52.62 74.84
CA LEU A 81 -15.26 52.04 73.50
C LEU A 81 -15.12 50.52 73.51
N LEU A 82 -14.27 49.98 74.37
CA LEU A 82 -14.16 48.54 74.58
C LEU A 82 -15.49 48.01 75.10
N ALA A 83 -16.01 48.52 76.22
CA ALA A 83 -17.27 48.06 76.80
C ALA A 83 -18.43 48.09 75.79
N ALA A 84 -18.55 49.19 75.03
CA ALA A 84 -19.54 49.32 73.97
C ALA A 84 -19.36 48.28 72.86
N GLY A 85 -18.12 48.04 72.43
CA GLY A 85 -17.81 47.02 71.42
C GLY A 85 -18.03 45.60 71.91
N GLU A 86 -17.66 45.31 73.15
CA GLU A 86 -17.85 44.00 73.76
C GLU A 86 -19.33 43.66 73.90
N GLN A 87 -20.14 44.64 74.30
CA GLN A 87 -21.59 44.47 74.38
C GLN A 87 -22.19 44.16 73.00
N VAL A 88 -21.79 44.89 71.97
CA VAL A 88 -22.28 44.64 70.60
C VAL A 88 -21.85 43.28 70.06
N MET A 89 -20.62 42.85 70.34
CA MET A 89 -20.14 41.51 69.96
C MET A 89 -20.94 40.41 70.66
N LYS A 90 -21.26 40.61 71.95
CA LYS A 90 -22.08 39.70 72.74
C LYS A 90 -23.51 39.61 72.20
N ASP A 91 -24.10 40.73 71.80
CA ASP A 91 -25.45 40.78 71.19
C ASP A 91 -25.48 40.07 69.82
N LEU A 92 -24.34 40.04 69.12
CA LEU A 92 -24.15 39.24 67.90
C LEU A 92 -23.85 37.76 68.17
N GLY A 93 -23.75 37.36 69.44
CA GLY A 93 -23.49 35.98 69.87
C GLY A 93 -22.01 35.60 69.96
N TYR A 94 -21.08 36.57 69.92
CA TYR A 94 -19.66 36.28 70.07
C TYR A 94 -19.22 36.32 71.53
N ASP A 95 -18.50 35.28 71.93
CA ASP A 95 -17.65 35.31 73.11
C ASP A 95 -16.26 35.80 72.69
N ILE A 96 -15.83 36.93 73.25
CA ILE A 96 -14.56 37.57 72.90
C ILE A 96 -13.58 37.56 74.08
N GLU A 97 -12.31 37.38 73.77
CA GLU A 97 -11.22 37.34 74.74
C GLU A 97 -10.17 38.40 74.44
N GLU A 98 -9.48 38.86 75.49
CA GLU A 98 -8.33 39.75 75.36
C GLU A 98 -7.17 39.06 74.65
N VAL A 99 -6.66 39.72 73.61
CA VAL A 99 -5.37 39.34 73.07
C VAL A 99 -4.32 40.11 73.83
N ASN A 100 -3.42 39.40 74.51
CA ASN A 100 -2.33 40.04 75.24
C ASN A 100 -1.45 40.85 74.26
N LEU A 101 -1.36 42.17 74.46
CA LEU A 101 -0.48 43.05 73.68
C LEU A 101 0.75 43.50 74.47
N LYS A 102 0.93 43.04 75.71
CA LYS A 102 2.08 43.35 76.59
C LYS A 102 3.33 42.58 76.20
N PHE A 103 3.71 42.69 74.93
CA PHE A 103 4.89 42.07 74.35
C PHE A 103 5.90 43.12 73.88
N SER A 104 7.13 42.71 73.58
CA SER A 104 8.10 43.59 72.89
C SER A 104 7.53 44.06 71.55
N ALA A 105 7.99 45.20 71.03
CA ALA A 105 7.49 45.76 69.77
C ALA A 105 7.46 44.73 68.61
N ALA A 106 8.53 43.94 68.45
CA ALA A 106 8.62 42.88 67.44
C ALA A 106 7.59 41.75 67.64
N MET A 107 7.39 41.33 68.89
CA MET A 107 6.42 40.27 69.19
C MET A 107 4.98 40.78 69.12
N ARG A 108 4.71 42.03 69.53
CA ARG A 108 3.42 42.71 69.32
C ARG A 108 3.09 42.80 67.84
N GLN A 109 4.05 43.17 66.99
CA GLN A 109 3.88 43.17 65.54
C GLN A 109 3.56 41.78 64.99
N THR A 110 4.22 40.74 65.51
CA THR A 110 3.97 39.34 65.13
C THR A 110 2.56 38.89 65.53
N VAL A 111 2.14 39.22 66.76
CA VAL A 111 0.80 38.90 67.27
C VAL A 111 -0.27 39.62 66.44
N LEU A 112 -0.11 40.91 66.19
CA LEU A 112 -1.06 41.68 65.38
C LEU A 112 -1.09 41.20 63.92
N ALA A 113 0.06 40.83 63.34
CA ALA A 113 0.13 40.25 61.99
C ALA A 113 -0.54 38.87 61.88
N SER A 114 -0.65 38.14 62.99
CA SER A 114 -1.36 36.85 63.04
C SER A 114 -2.89 37.00 62.97
N VAL A 115 -3.41 38.21 63.20
CA VAL A 115 -4.85 38.49 63.16
C VAL A 115 -5.28 38.67 61.71
N PRO A 116 -6.12 37.78 61.15
CA PRO A 116 -6.46 37.82 59.73
C PRO A 116 -7.15 39.10 59.28
N ALA A 117 -7.87 39.76 60.19
CA ALA A 117 -8.64 40.97 59.92
C ALA A 117 -7.81 42.26 59.94
N LEU A 118 -6.54 42.21 60.35
CA LEU A 118 -5.68 43.40 60.46
C LEU A 118 -4.59 43.38 59.40
N LYS A 119 -4.33 44.55 58.80
CA LYS A 119 -3.26 44.75 57.82
C LYS A 119 -2.60 46.10 58.04
N THR A 120 -1.28 46.16 57.86
CA THR A 120 -0.59 47.46 57.79
C THR A 120 -1.00 48.21 56.52
N ALA A 121 -0.89 49.53 56.52
CA ALA A 121 -1.19 50.36 55.34
C ALA A 121 -0.49 49.87 54.06
N SER A 122 0.79 49.49 54.17
CA SER A 122 1.58 48.96 53.06
C SER A 122 1.05 47.62 52.55
N THR A 123 0.80 46.66 53.45
CA THR A 123 0.29 45.32 53.07
C THR A 123 -1.13 45.37 52.53
N LEU A 124 -1.96 46.27 53.05
CA LEU A 124 -3.32 46.50 52.58
C LEU A 124 -3.31 47.10 51.16
N LYS A 125 -2.41 48.04 50.88
CA LYS A 125 -2.22 48.60 49.55
C LYS A 125 -1.80 47.52 48.55
N THR A 126 -0.77 46.74 48.87
CA THR A 126 -0.32 45.62 48.00
C THR A 126 -1.45 44.63 47.74
N PHE A 127 -2.21 44.26 48.78
CA PHE A 127 -3.34 43.35 48.63
C PHE A 127 -4.43 43.91 47.71
N ARG A 128 -4.77 45.21 47.86
CA ARG A 128 -5.75 45.90 47.00
C ARG A 128 -5.28 45.97 45.55
N ASP A 129 -4.00 46.26 45.33
CA ASP A 129 -3.41 46.36 44.00
C ASP A 129 -3.34 45.00 43.31
N GLU A 130 -2.91 43.95 44.01
CA GLU A 130 -2.91 42.56 43.51
C GLU A 130 -4.32 42.09 43.16
N ARG A 131 -5.30 42.35 44.04
CA ARG A 131 -6.70 41.99 43.79
C ARG A 131 -7.26 42.73 42.57
N ARG A 132 -6.95 44.02 42.43
CA ARG A 132 -7.36 44.83 41.29
C ARG A 132 -6.71 44.35 40.00
N GLY A 133 -5.43 43.98 40.05
CA GLY A 133 -4.71 43.39 38.92
C GLY A 133 -5.36 42.09 38.44
N LYS A 134 -5.63 41.16 39.37
CA LYS A 134 -6.31 39.88 39.06
C LYS A 134 -7.70 40.07 38.48
N LEU A 135 -8.48 41.03 39.00
CA LEU A 135 -9.80 41.34 38.45
C LEU A 135 -9.70 41.86 37.02
N LYS A 136 -8.79 42.79 36.74
CA LYS A 136 -8.56 43.30 35.39
C LYS A 136 -8.10 42.21 34.42
N GLU A 137 -7.18 41.35 34.84
CA GLU A 137 -6.70 40.23 34.04
C GLU A 137 -7.85 39.27 33.69
N LEU A 138 -8.68 38.92 34.67
CA LEU A 138 -9.86 38.09 34.44
C LEU A 138 -10.88 38.77 33.52
N GLU A 139 -11.10 40.08 33.65
CA GLU A 139 -11.98 40.87 32.76
C GLU A 139 -11.44 40.91 31.32
N GLU A 140 -10.12 41.02 31.14
CA GLU A 140 -9.47 41.01 29.83
C GLU A 140 -9.57 39.63 29.17
N ILE A 141 -9.32 38.55 29.93
CA ILE A 141 -9.46 37.18 29.44
C ILE A 141 -10.91 36.88 29.08
N ALA A 142 -11.87 37.25 29.94
CA ALA A 142 -13.29 36.99 29.71
C ALA A 142 -13.90 37.84 28.58
N GLY A 143 -13.33 39.02 28.31
CA GLY A 143 -13.74 39.92 27.23
C GLY A 143 -13.10 39.61 25.86
N SER A 144 -12.18 38.64 25.80
CA SER A 144 -11.50 38.24 24.56
C SER A 144 -12.31 37.20 23.79
N ASP A 145 -12.31 37.29 22.46
CA ASP A 145 -12.92 36.28 21.60
C ASP A 145 -12.11 34.97 21.68
N PRO A 146 -12.76 33.81 21.96
CA PRO A 146 -12.06 32.54 22.07
C PRO A 146 -11.54 32.09 20.71
N VAL A 147 -10.24 31.79 20.63
CA VAL A 147 -9.61 31.26 19.41
C VAL A 147 -9.54 29.73 19.51
N GLU A 148 -10.11 29.02 18.53
CA GLU A 148 -10.18 27.54 18.53
C GLU A 148 -8.81 26.87 18.47
N ASP A 149 -7.81 27.52 17.86
CA ASP A 149 -6.45 27.01 17.67
C ASP A 149 -5.37 28.05 18.06
N ALA A 150 -5.34 28.48 19.32
CA ALA A 150 -4.29 29.37 19.83
C ALA A 150 -2.95 28.62 20.01
N LYS A 151 -2.30 28.25 18.90
CA LYS A 151 -0.91 27.76 18.91
C LYS A 151 0.11 28.86 18.69
N ASP A 152 -0.24 29.94 18.01
CA ASP A 152 0.69 31.03 17.73
C ASP A 152 0.01 32.40 17.91
N SER A 153 0.65 33.27 18.71
CA SER A 153 0.34 34.70 18.92
C SER A 153 -0.87 35.06 19.81
N TYR A 154 -0.59 35.20 21.12
CA TYR A 154 -1.34 36.03 22.09
C TYR A 154 -2.87 35.83 22.23
N GLY A 155 -3.43 34.71 21.75
CA GLY A 155 -4.85 34.36 21.94
C GLY A 155 -5.08 33.55 23.21
N TRP A 156 -6.11 33.89 23.98
CA TRP A 156 -6.59 33.07 25.10
C TRP A 156 -7.39 31.87 24.57
N THR A 157 -7.16 30.68 25.14
CA THR A 157 -7.91 29.47 24.74
C THR A 157 -9.38 29.58 25.15
N ALA A 158 -10.28 28.92 24.43
CA ALA A 158 -11.70 28.87 24.80
C ALA A 158 -11.93 28.36 26.24
N GLU A 159 -11.06 27.48 26.73
CA GLU A 159 -11.10 26.97 28.10
C GLU A 159 -10.63 28.02 29.13
N ALA A 160 -9.62 28.82 28.80
CA ALA A 160 -9.16 29.93 29.64
C ALA A 160 -10.23 31.04 29.73
N VAL A 161 -10.85 31.41 28.59
CA VAL A 161 -11.96 32.38 28.56
C VAL A 161 -13.11 31.89 29.43
N LYS A 162 -13.55 30.64 29.26
CA LYS A 162 -14.64 30.04 30.06
C LYS A 162 -14.31 29.99 31.55
N THR A 163 -13.07 29.64 31.90
CA THR A 163 -12.62 29.60 33.31
C THR A 163 -12.63 31.00 33.91
N ALA A 164 -12.10 31.99 33.19
CA ALA A 164 -12.09 33.38 33.64
C ALA A 164 -13.51 33.96 33.80
N THR A 165 -14.44 33.67 32.88
CA THR A 165 -15.85 34.08 33.01
C THR A 165 -16.50 33.48 34.25
N LEU A 166 -16.27 32.19 34.53
CA LEU A 166 -16.80 31.52 35.72
C LEU A 166 -16.22 32.10 37.01
N ASP A 167 -14.92 32.40 37.04
CA ASP A 167 -14.26 33.01 38.20
C ASP A 167 -14.74 34.45 38.43
N LEU A 168 -14.92 35.26 37.38
CA LEU A 168 -15.54 36.58 37.50
C LEU A 168 -16.96 36.51 38.06
N GLN A 169 -17.79 35.60 37.53
CA GLN A 169 -19.15 35.42 38.00
C GLN A 169 -19.17 34.98 39.47
N LYS A 170 -18.22 34.12 39.88
CA LYS A 170 -18.05 33.70 41.28
C LYS A 170 -17.65 34.88 42.17
N ILE A 171 -16.71 35.72 41.75
CA ILE A 171 -16.30 36.92 42.50
C ILE A 171 -17.45 37.93 42.61
N GLN A 172 -18.19 38.18 41.52
CA GLN A 172 -19.36 39.06 41.52
C GLN A 172 -20.44 38.55 42.47
N ASN A 173 -20.79 37.26 42.39
CA ASN A 173 -21.73 36.63 43.31
C ASN A 173 -21.26 36.72 44.78
N GLN A 174 -19.96 36.52 45.03
CA GLN A 174 -19.39 36.69 46.38
C GLN A 174 -19.51 38.13 46.87
N ASN A 175 -19.22 39.14 46.03
CA ASN A 175 -19.35 40.55 46.39
C ASN A 175 -20.80 40.94 46.70
N GLU A 176 -21.76 40.51 45.87
CA GLU A 176 -23.18 40.78 46.12
C GLU A 176 -23.67 40.14 47.42
N ASN A 177 -23.28 38.88 47.67
CA ASN A 177 -23.65 38.19 48.90
C ASN A 177 -22.99 38.83 50.13
N PHE A 178 -21.77 39.35 50.00
CA PHE A 178 -21.08 40.08 51.07
C PHE A 178 -21.71 41.46 51.34
N LEU A 179 -22.23 42.15 50.32
CA LEU A 179 -23.03 43.36 50.48
C LEU A 179 -24.40 43.09 51.14
N LYS A 180 -25.02 41.94 50.84
CA LYS A 180 -26.24 41.53 51.55
C LYS A 180 -25.94 41.23 53.01
N LEU A 181 -24.82 40.55 53.29
CA LEU A 181 -24.33 40.31 54.65
C LEU A 181 -24.07 41.63 55.40
N SER A 182 -23.42 42.61 54.76
CA SER A 182 -23.15 43.91 55.37
C SER A 182 -24.45 44.62 55.74
N ARG A 183 -25.48 44.63 54.88
CA ARG A 183 -26.79 45.20 55.22
C ARG A 183 -27.46 44.50 56.40
N ILE A 184 -27.41 43.16 56.45
CA ILE A 184 -27.98 42.39 57.57
C ILE A 184 -27.28 42.76 58.87
N LEU A 185 -25.95 42.85 58.85
CA LEU A 185 -25.15 43.20 60.02
C LEU A 185 -25.33 44.65 60.42
N SER A 186 -25.27 45.61 59.48
CA SER A 186 -25.56 47.02 59.75
C SER A 186 -26.91 47.20 60.41
N GLY A 187 -27.95 46.47 59.98
CA GLY A 187 -29.25 46.50 60.66
C GLY A 187 -29.21 46.04 62.12
N LYS A 188 -28.30 45.12 62.47
CA LYS A 188 -28.06 44.71 63.86
C LYS A 188 -27.24 45.73 64.64
N PHE A 189 -26.20 46.32 64.02
CA PHE A 189 -25.36 47.38 64.62
C PHE A 189 -26.12 48.71 64.85
N SER A 190 -27.12 49.02 64.02
CA SER A 190 -27.94 50.23 64.11
C SER A 190 -29.18 50.10 65.01
N SER A 191 -29.44 48.92 65.59
CA SER A 191 -30.64 48.68 66.42
C SER A 191 -30.52 49.14 67.89
N ALA A 192 -29.46 49.87 68.23
CA ALA A 192 -29.28 50.46 69.55
C ALA A 192 -29.75 51.94 69.57
N GLY A 193 -31.00 52.12 69.95
CA GLY A 193 -31.52 53.23 70.77
C GLY A 193 -31.24 54.67 70.34
N LEU A 194 -32.24 55.30 69.70
CA LEU A 194 -32.53 56.73 69.85
C LEU A 194 -34.06 56.87 69.91
N THR A 195 -34.58 57.23 71.07
CA THR A 195 -36.00 57.54 71.26
C THR A 195 -36.28 58.99 70.87
N PRO A 196 -37.43 59.30 70.24
CA PRO A 196 -37.82 60.67 69.83
C PRO A 196 -37.90 61.74 70.94
N GLU A 197 -37.69 61.38 72.21
CA GLU A 197 -37.80 62.27 73.38
C GLU A 197 -36.53 63.10 73.66
N GLU A 198 -35.34 62.68 73.23
CA GLU A 198 -34.07 63.39 73.52
C GLU A 198 -33.78 64.55 72.54
N LEU A 199 -34.52 64.66 71.44
CA LEU A 199 -34.45 65.79 70.50
C LEU A 199 -35.32 66.99 70.91
N LEU A 200 -36.20 66.84 71.90
CA LEU A 200 -37.10 67.91 72.36
C LEU A 200 -36.55 68.71 73.57
N GLU A 201 -35.67 68.11 74.37
CA GLU A 201 -35.19 68.69 75.64
C GLU A 201 -34.05 69.72 75.44
N ARG A 202 -33.37 69.67 74.29
CA ARG A 202 -32.27 70.59 73.94
C ARG A 202 -32.72 71.91 73.28
N HIS A 203 -34.02 72.08 73.03
CA HIS A 203 -34.59 73.30 72.43
C HIS A 203 -35.29 74.22 73.46
N VAL A 204 -35.55 73.72 74.68
CA VAL A 204 -36.27 74.47 75.74
C VAL A 204 -35.31 75.17 76.71
N THR A 205 -34.09 74.64 76.88
CA THR A 205 -33.08 75.21 77.79
C THR A 205 -32.42 76.50 77.28
N THR A 206 -32.40 76.75 75.97
CA THR A 206 -31.84 77.99 75.38
C THR A 206 -32.82 79.16 75.34
N GLN A 207 -34.11 78.98 75.68
CA GLN A 207 -35.08 80.07 75.78
C GLN A 207 -35.26 80.62 77.20
N GLN A 208 -34.92 79.86 78.25
CA GLN A 208 -35.05 80.28 79.64
C GLN A 208 -33.92 81.25 80.07
N GLU A 209 -32.69 81.06 79.56
CA GLU A 209 -31.53 81.90 79.87
C GLU A 209 -31.62 83.33 79.28
N LEU A 210 -32.47 83.55 78.27
CA LEU A 210 -32.71 84.88 77.68
C LEU A 210 -33.70 85.73 78.47
N GLN A 211 -34.45 85.14 79.40
CA GLN A 211 -35.48 85.83 80.18
C GLN A 211 -34.94 86.30 81.54
N ASP A 212 -34.04 85.54 82.16
CA ASP A 212 -33.43 85.89 83.46
C ASP A 212 -32.47 87.09 83.37
N LEU A 213 -31.87 87.35 82.20
CA LEU A 213 -31.00 88.52 81.95
C LEU A 213 -31.77 89.84 81.71
N SER A 214 -33.09 89.77 81.49
CA SER A 214 -33.94 90.95 81.25
C SER A 214 -34.37 91.62 82.55
N ASP A 215 -34.59 90.83 83.62
CA ASP A 215 -35.15 91.33 84.88
C ASP A 215 -34.06 91.93 85.81
N GLU A 216 -32.79 91.53 85.66
CA GLU A 216 -31.65 92.05 86.43
C GLU A 216 -31.25 93.49 86.04
N LEU A 217 -31.68 93.98 84.87
CA LEU A 217 -31.38 95.33 84.37
C LEU A 217 -32.30 96.43 84.93
N GLU A 218 -33.45 96.05 85.52
CA GLU A 218 -34.43 97.00 86.06
C GLU A 218 -34.18 97.32 87.55
N GLU A 219 -33.58 96.39 88.31
CA GLU A 219 -33.19 96.57 89.72
C GLU A 219 -32.00 97.55 89.90
N LEU A 220 -31.08 97.62 88.93
CA LEU A 220 -29.92 98.53 88.97
C LEU A 220 -30.27 100.02 88.73
N ARG A 221 -31.51 100.33 88.32
CA ARG A 221 -31.96 101.73 88.15
C ARG A 221 -32.49 102.34 89.45
N SER A 222 -33.03 101.55 90.38
CA SER A 222 -33.61 102.08 91.63
C SER A 222 -32.54 102.43 92.68
N PHE A 223 -31.41 101.70 92.72
CA PHE A 223 -30.28 102.00 93.62
C PHE A 223 -29.53 103.31 93.29
N ARG A 224 -29.72 103.87 92.09
CA ARG A 224 -29.06 105.12 91.68
C ARG A 224 -29.73 106.37 92.25
N ASP A 225 -31.03 106.31 92.51
CA ASP A 225 -31.81 107.45 93.00
C ASP A 225 -31.72 107.63 94.53
N GLU A 226 -31.31 106.61 95.28
CA GLU A 226 -31.05 106.71 96.72
C GLU A 226 -29.66 107.29 97.06
N ASN A 227 -28.66 107.09 96.20
CA ASN A 227 -27.30 107.61 96.43
C ASN A 227 -27.19 109.15 96.34
N THR A 228 -28.06 109.80 95.55
CA THR A 228 -28.04 111.26 95.40
C THR A 228 -28.56 112.01 96.64
N LYS A 229 -29.42 111.39 97.45
CA LYS A 229 -29.97 111.99 98.68
C LYS A 229 -29.01 111.96 99.87
N LEU A 230 -28.11 110.98 99.92
CA LEU A 230 -27.10 110.86 100.98
C LEU A 230 -25.92 111.82 100.79
N GLN A 231 -25.65 112.25 99.55
CA GLN A 231 -24.57 113.19 99.22
C GLN A 231 -24.85 114.62 99.74
N ASP A 232 -26.10 115.10 99.63
CA ASP A 232 -26.50 116.44 100.10
C ASP A 232 -26.48 116.61 101.64
N GLN A 233 -26.50 115.50 102.39
CA GLN A 233 -26.40 115.54 103.86
C GLN A 233 -24.94 115.65 104.34
N LEU A 234 -23.97 115.19 103.55
CA LEU A 234 -22.55 115.20 103.90
C LEU A 234 -21.93 116.60 103.78
N ASP A 235 -22.36 117.38 102.78
CA ASP A 235 -21.81 118.73 102.53
C ASP A 235 -22.18 119.76 103.61
N LYS A 236 -23.32 119.56 104.30
CA LYS A 236 -23.73 120.43 105.42
C LYS A 236 -22.92 120.22 106.69
N GLN A 237 -22.36 119.03 106.92
CA GLN A 237 -21.55 118.77 108.12
C GLN A 237 -20.10 119.29 107.97
N LEU A 238 -19.56 119.30 106.74
CA LEU A 238 -18.21 119.79 106.46
C LEU A 238 -18.02 121.30 106.74
N ALA A 239 -19.05 122.12 106.58
CA ALA A 239 -18.97 123.57 106.83
C ALA A 239 -18.77 123.93 108.32
N THR A 240 -19.22 123.09 109.25
CA THR A 240 -19.10 123.35 110.70
C THR A 240 -17.72 122.98 111.26
N VAL A 241 -16.95 122.12 110.58
CA VAL A 241 -15.61 121.67 111.00
C VAL A 241 -14.53 122.71 110.65
N GLU A 242 -14.71 123.50 109.61
CA GLU A 242 -13.74 124.53 109.18
C GLU A 242 -13.68 125.73 110.14
N GLN A 243 -14.80 126.09 110.77
CA GLN A 243 -14.85 127.23 111.69
C GLN A 243 -14.10 126.99 113.00
N LEU A 244 -14.04 125.74 113.49
CA LEU A 244 -13.34 125.38 114.73
C LEU A 244 -11.82 125.17 114.56
N LYS A 245 -11.33 125.01 113.33
CA LYS A 245 -9.88 124.85 113.05
C LYS A 245 -9.11 126.16 113.12
N GLU A 246 -9.75 127.29 112.81
CA GLU A 246 -9.07 128.59 112.71
C GLU A 246 -8.73 129.18 114.09
N GLU A 247 -9.55 128.90 115.11
CA GLU A 247 -9.29 129.33 116.50
C GLU A 247 -8.13 128.55 117.16
N ILE A 248 -7.89 127.30 116.73
CA ILE A 248 -6.74 126.48 117.18
C ILE A 248 -5.42 126.92 116.52
N ARG A 249 -5.49 127.59 115.37
CA ARG A 249 -4.31 128.01 114.58
C ARG A 249 -3.54 129.14 115.24
N GLN A 250 -4.24 130.13 115.81
CA GLN A 250 -3.63 131.34 116.36
C GLN A 250 -2.93 131.12 117.73
N ALA A 251 -3.33 130.08 118.48
CA ALA A 251 -2.69 129.74 119.75
C ALA A 251 -1.43 128.87 119.60
N LYS A 252 -1.16 128.32 118.40
CA LYS A 252 -0.09 127.35 118.14
C LYS A 252 1.20 127.97 117.56
N GLU A 253 1.11 129.18 116.97
CA GLU A 253 2.24 129.84 116.28
C GLU A 253 3.28 130.45 117.25
N ALA A 254 2.90 130.85 118.47
CA ALA A 254 3.83 131.50 119.41
C ALA A 254 4.74 130.53 120.20
N ALA A 255 4.47 129.22 120.19
CA ALA A 255 5.26 128.21 120.92
C ALA A 255 6.15 127.34 120.01
N GLY A 256 6.01 127.43 118.67
CA GLY A 256 6.67 126.56 117.69
C GLY A 256 8.04 127.00 117.18
N GLU A 257 8.38 128.30 117.24
CA GLU A 257 9.59 128.83 116.57
C GLU A 257 10.93 128.36 117.16
N ASN A 258 10.96 127.96 118.44
CA ASN A 258 12.19 127.48 119.09
C ASN A 258 12.34 125.95 119.13
N ALA A 259 11.30 125.17 118.79
CA ALA A 259 11.37 123.71 118.70
C ALA A 259 11.58 123.20 117.25
N ALA A 260 11.29 124.03 116.24
CA ALA A 260 11.40 123.66 114.82
C ALA A 260 12.86 123.50 114.31
N LYS A 261 13.82 124.27 114.84
CA LYS A 261 15.21 124.27 114.35
C LYS A 261 16.02 123.03 114.75
N ASP A 262 15.66 122.38 115.86
CA ASP A 262 16.34 121.15 116.34
C ASP A 262 15.66 119.87 115.79
N LEU A 263 14.39 119.94 115.38
CA LEU A 263 13.64 118.82 114.80
C LEU A 263 13.96 118.62 113.30
N GLU A 264 14.25 119.70 112.56
CA GLU A 264 14.61 119.65 111.14
C GLU A 264 15.90 118.85 110.88
N LYS A 265 16.94 119.02 111.70
CA LYS A 265 18.20 118.26 111.60
C LYS A 265 18.05 116.78 111.93
N LEU A 266 17.14 116.43 112.84
CA LEU A 266 16.85 115.04 113.22
C LEU A 266 15.95 114.35 112.18
N GLN A 267 15.02 115.07 111.53
CA GLN A 267 14.21 114.54 110.44
C GLN A 267 15.00 114.25 109.16
N GLU A 268 15.98 115.08 108.81
CA GLU A 268 16.82 114.86 107.63
C GLU A 268 17.67 113.57 107.76
N SER A 269 18.25 113.33 108.93
CA SER A 269 19.03 112.11 109.19
C SER A 269 18.18 110.84 109.23
N LEU A 270 16.95 110.92 109.73
CA LEU A 270 16.02 109.78 109.81
C LEU A 270 15.44 109.43 108.42
N GLN A 271 15.12 110.42 107.59
CA GLN A 271 14.69 110.21 106.21
C GLN A 271 15.78 109.60 105.33
N GLN A 272 17.05 109.90 105.59
CA GLN A 272 18.18 109.32 104.85
C GLN A 272 18.32 107.82 105.16
N VAL A 273 18.22 107.43 106.43
CA VAL A 273 18.32 106.01 106.85
C VAL A 273 17.11 105.19 106.39
N GLU A 274 15.91 105.75 106.36
CA GLU A 274 14.72 105.06 105.84
C GLU A 274 14.78 104.84 104.33
N LYS A 275 15.31 105.81 103.57
CA LYS A 275 15.56 105.65 102.13
C LYS A 275 16.60 104.55 101.86
N GLU A 276 17.65 104.45 102.66
CA GLU A 276 18.67 103.40 102.53
C GLU A 276 18.12 102.02 102.90
N ARG A 277 17.30 101.93 103.96
CA ARG A 277 16.60 100.69 104.34
C ARG A 277 15.67 100.21 103.23
N ASP A 278 14.82 101.09 102.69
CA ASP A 278 13.85 100.71 101.66
C ASP A 278 14.53 100.34 100.34
N LYS A 279 15.66 101.00 100.02
CA LYS A 279 16.52 100.64 98.89
C LYS A 279 17.14 99.25 99.05
N LEU A 280 17.76 98.96 100.19
CA LEU A 280 18.35 97.65 100.48
C LEU A 280 17.29 96.54 100.56
N GLN A 281 16.09 96.83 101.05
CA GLN A 281 14.98 95.88 101.09
C GLN A 281 14.39 95.61 99.69
N GLY A 282 14.45 96.59 98.78
CA GLY A 282 14.18 96.42 97.36
C GLY A 282 15.21 95.52 96.68
N GLU A 283 16.49 95.81 96.86
CA GLU A 283 17.61 95.01 96.33
C GLU A 283 17.58 93.56 96.85
N LEU A 284 17.18 93.34 98.11
CA LEU A 284 17.02 92.00 98.69
C LEU A 284 15.84 91.21 98.06
N LYS A 285 14.74 91.89 97.72
CA LYS A 285 13.60 91.27 97.03
C LYS A 285 13.93 90.97 95.57
N GLU A 286 14.72 91.82 94.94
CA GLU A 286 15.15 91.65 93.55
C GLU A 286 16.16 90.50 93.41
N THR A 287 17.17 90.45 94.28
CA THR A 287 18.09 89.29 94.37
C THR A 287 17.38 87.99 94.76
N GLY A 288 16.32 88.04 95.58
CA GLY A 288 15.45 86.89 95.86
C GLY A 288 14.69 86.39 94.62
N LYS A 289 14.20 87.30 93.77
CA LYS A 289 13.57 86.94 92.48
C LYS A 289 14.58 86.40 91.48
N GLU A 290 15.77 86.98 91.41
CA GLU A 290 16.87 86.48 90.58
C GLU A 290 17.31 85.08 91.02
N SER A 291 17.45 84.84 92.33
CA SER A 291 17.77 83.52 92.87
C SER A 291 16.70 82.48 92.52
N ALA A 292 15.41 82.82 92.63
CA ALA A 292 14.32 81.94 92.23
C ALA A 292 14.29 81.68 90.70
N SER A 293 14.60 82.70 89.89
CA SER A 293 14.72 82.57 88.43
C SER A 293 15.88 81.65 88.04
N LEU A 294 17.05 81.85 88.64
CA LEU A 294 18.22 81.00 88.43
C LEU A 294 17.98 79.56 88.92
N GLN A 295 17.23 79.38 90.01
CA GLN A 295 16.88 78.04 90.51
C GLN A 295 15.94 77.31 89.53
N LYS A 296 15.02 78.04 88.88
CA LYS A 296 14.17 77.51 87.82
C LYS A 296 14.98 77.17 86.57
N GLU A 297 15.89 78.04 86.13
CA GLU A 297 16.82 77.75 85.03
C GLU A 297 17.69 76.54 85.32
N VAL A 298 18.23 76.39 86.53
CA VAL A 298 18.99 75.20 86.92
C VAL A 298 18.13 73.94 86.88
N SER A 299 16.83 74.03 87.22
CA SER A 299 15.92 72.88 87.11
C SER A 299 15.65 72.52 85.64
N ASN A 300 15.41 73.51 84.79
CA ASN A 300 15.18 73.32 83.36
C ASN A 300 16.44 72.76 82.68
N LEU A 301 17.61 73.31 82.98
CA LEU A 301 18.89 72.82 82.46
C LEU A 301 19.18 71.39 82.91
N LYS A 302 18.80 70.99 84.13
CA LYS A 302 18.93 69.61 84.58
C LYS A 302 18.01 68.66 83.81
N GLU A 303 16.79 69.08 83.53
CA GLU A 303 15.83 68.33 82.72
C GLU A 303 16.30 68.21 81.27
N GLU A 304 16.79 69.29 80.67
CA GLU A 304 17.42 69.28 79.35
C GLU A 304 18.65 68.36 79.30
N LEU A 305 19.47 68.33 80.36
CA LEU A 305 20.64 67.46 80.44
C LEU A 305 20.24 65.98 80.61
N GLU A 306 19.15 65.70 81.31
CA GLU A 306 18.61 64.34 81.40
C GLU A 306 18.00 63.88 80.07
N ASN A 307 17.25 64.75 79.39
CA ASN A 307 16.73 64.50 78.04
C ASN A 307 17.86 64.28 77.03
N ALA A 308 18.93 65.08 77.08
CA ALA A 308 20.12 64.89 76.25
C ALA A 308 20.83 63.54 76.54
N ARG A 309 20.85 63.09 77.80
CA ARG A 309 21.36 61.75 78.15
C ARG A 309 20.45 60.62 77.67
N GLY A 310 19.14 60.83 77.66
CA GLY A 310 18.17 59.92 77.04
C GLY A 310 18.43 59.77 75.55
N GLY A 311 18.52 60.89 74.83
CA GLY A 311 18.86 60.93 73.40
C GLY A 311 20.22 60.28 73.09
N GLN A 312 21.23 60.43 73.96
CA GLN A 312 22.53 59.76 73.78
C GLN A 312 22.44 58.23 73.91
N LYS A 313 21.52 57.69 74.73
CA LYS A 313 21.29 56.23 74.81
C LYS A 313 20.57 55.71 73.58
N GLU A 314 19.58 56.44 73.09
CA GLU A 314 18.87 56.12 71.84
C GLU A 314 19.83 56.15 70.64
N LEU A 315 20.74 57.14 70.59
CA LEU A 315 21.74 57.25 69.54
C LEU A 315 22.70 56.06 69.52
N LYS A 316 23.13 55.57 70.70
CA LYS A 316 23.91 54.32 70.81
C LYS A 316 23.12 53.08 70.40
N GLY A 317 21.81 53.07 70.63
CA GLY A 317 20.91 52.02 70.14
C GLY A 317 20.87 52.01 68.61
N ALA A 318 20.65 53.18 68.01
CA ALA A 318 20.64 53.38 66.56
C ALA A 318 21.99 53.05 65.91
N GLU A 319 23.12 53.41 66.54
CA GLU A 319 24.46 53.02 66.06
C GLU A 319 24.64 51.49 66.02
N LYS A 320 24.10 50.78 67.00
CA LYS A 320 24.15 49.31 67.05
C LYS A 320 23.25 48.67 65.98
N GLU A 321 22.06 49.23 65.76
CA GLU A 321 21.17 48.79 64.68
C GLU A 321 21.77 49.07 63.30
N LEU A 322 22.43 50.22 63.13
CA LEU A 322 23.16 50.55 61.90
C LEU A 322 24.32 49.60 61.65
N ALA A 323 25.07 49.23 62.68
CA ALA A 323 26.14 48.23 62.57
C ALA A 323 25.60 46.84 62.15
N ASN A 324 24.47 46.41 62.72
CA ASN A 324 23.82 45.17 62.31
C ASN A 324 23.29 45.25 60.87
N ALA A 325 22.70 46.38 60.47
CA ALA A 325 22.21 46.61 59.13
C ALA A 325 23.35 46.53 58.09
N LEU A 326 24.52 47.10 58.42
CA LEU A 326 25.72 47.00 57.59
C LEU A 326 26.21 45.55 57.43
N ASP A 327 26.22 44.75 58.50
CA ASP A 327 26.59 43.31 58.43
C ASP A 327 25.61 42.53 57.53
N THR A 328 24.30 42.81 57.61
CA THR A 328 23.32 42.21 56.69
C THR A 328 23.50 42.67 55.25
N ILE A 329 23.81 43.95 55.01
CA ILE A 329 24.09 44.45 53.67
C ILE A 329 25.33 43.76 53.08
N GLU A 330 26.36 43.53 53.89
CA GLU A 330 27.57 42.83 53.45
C GLU A 330 27.29 41.37 53.09
N LYS A 331 26.49 40.65 53.91
CA LYS A 331 26.01 39.29 53.59
C LYS A 331 25.18 39.24 52.32
N LEU A 332 24.23 40.16 52.16
CA LEU A 332 23.41 40.24 50.94
C LEU A 332 24.26 40.58 49.71
N LYS A 333 25.32 41.36 49.88
CA LYS A 333 26.26 41.68 48.79
C LYS A 333 27.06 40.44 48.37
N THR A 334 27.48 39.60 49.32
CA THR A 334 28.13 38.32 49.01
C THR A 334 27.16 37.35 48.33
N GLU A 335 25.94 37.20 48.83
CA GLU A 335 24.92 36.34 48.20
C GLU A 335 24.55 36.83 46.80
N SER A 336 24.45 38.14 46.58
CA SER A 336 24.22 38.71 45.25
C SER A 336 25.38 38.44 44.29
N ALA A 337 26.62 38.43 44.78
CA ALA A 337 27.79 38.09 43.96
C ALA A 337 27.78 36.61 43.57
N ASP A 338 27.46 35.72 44.51
CA ASP A 338 27.37 34.27 44.27
C ASP A 338 26.24 33.95 43.28
N LEU A 339 25.06 34.54 43.46
CA LEU A 339 23.95 34.40 42.51
C LEU A 339 24.29 34.91 41.11
N THR A 340 25.08 35.99 41.02
CA THR A 340 25.54 36.50 39.72
C THR A 340 26.51 35.54 39.05
N ALA A 341 27.40 34.89 39.82
CA ALA A 341 28.30 33.87 39.31
C ALA A 341 27.56 32.62 38.82
N GLU A 342 26.60 32.13 39.61
CA GLU A 342 25.73 30.99 39.25
C GLU A 342 24.92 31.29 37.97
N LEU A 343 24.39 32.50 37.84
CA LEU A 343 23.62 32.92 36.66
C LEU A 343 24.49 32.99 35.40
N ASN A 344 25.73 33.45 35.52
CA ASN A 344 26.69 33.44 34.41
C ASN A 344 27.07 32.02 34.01
N GLN A 345 27.29 31.12 34.98
CA GLN A 345 27.55 29.71 34.71
C GLN A 345 26.39 29.04 33.97
N GLN A 346 25.14 29.30 34.39
CA GLN A 346 23.95 28.77 33.71
C GLN A 346 23.81 29.31 32.28
N ARG A 347 24.20 30.57 32.04
CA ARG A 347 24.22 31.14 30.67
C ARG A 347 25.23 30.45 29.77
N GLU A 348 26.43 30.15 30.28
CA GLU A 348 27.43 29.39 29.51
C GLU A 348 26.96 27.96 29.21
N LEU A 349 26.36 27.28 30.18
CA LEU A 349 25.79 25.94 29.97
C LEU A 349 24.66 25.97 28.93
N ASN A 350 23.77 26.96 28.97
CA ASN A 350 22.73 27.13 27.96
C ASN A 350 23.30 27.43 26.58
N ALA A 351 24.31 28.29 26.46
CA ALA A 351 24.97 28.59 25.19
C ALA A 351 25.62 27.32 24.59
N SER A 352 26.27 26.50 25.43
CA SER A 352 26.83 25.21 25.00
C SER A 352 25.76 24.24 24.53
N ALA A 353 24.67 24.09 25.30
CA ALA A 353 23.56 23.21 24.93
C ALA A 353 22.90 23.66 23.61
N GLN A 354 22.80 24.98 23.39
CA GLN A 354 22.22 25.54 22.17
C GLN A 354 23.12 25.28 20.95
N ALA A 355 24.45 25.37 21.10
CA ALA A 355 25.39 24.98 20.05
C ALA A 355 25.33 23.47 19.72
N GLU A 356 25.16 22.61 20.72
CA GLU A 356 24.94 21.17 20.52
C GLU A 356 23.64 20.89 19.76
N VAL A 357 22.55 21.62 20.08
CA VAL A 357 21.27 21.50 19.37
C VAL A 357 21.40 21.93 17.92
N GLU A 358 22.06 23.04 17.62
CA GLU A 358 22.31 23.46 16.23
C GLU A 358 23.13 22.43 15.45
N THR A 359 24.13 21.82 16.10
CA THR A 359 24.95 20.77 15.49
C THR A 359 24.11 19.53 15.18
N ALA A 360 23.32 19.07 16.14
CA ALA A 360 22.41 17.94 15.96
C ALA A 360 21.34 18.21 14.88
N GLN A 361 20.86 19.46 14.74
CA GLN A 361 19.94 19.85 13.68
C GLN A 361 20.60 19.75 12.29
N LYS A 362 21.86 20.16 12.15
CA LYS A 362 22.60 20.01 10.88
C LYS A 362 22.79 18.53 10.51
N GLU A 363 23.20 17.70 11.47
CA GLU A 363 23.33 16.25 11.25
C GLU A 363 22.00 15.60 10.86
N LEU A 364 20.88 16.06 11.43
CA LEU A 364 19.55 15.54 11.11
C LEU A 364 19.14 15.88 9.67
N VAL A 365 19.49 17.07 9.17
CA VAL A 365 19.27 17.46 7.77
C VAL A 365 20.12 16.60 6.83
N GLU A 366 21.40 16.38 7.13
CA GLU A 366 22.27 15.50 6.33
C GLU A 366 21.74 14.05 6.29
N LEU A 367 21.28 13.53 7.43
CA LEU A 367 20.64 12.21 7.52
C LEU A 367 19.35 12.14 6.70
N GLN A 368 18.54 13.20 6.69
CA GLN A 368 17.34 13.25 5.85
C GLN A 368 17.66 13.23 4.36
N GLU A 369 18.74 13.90 3.93
CA GLU A 369 19.19 13.83 2.54
C GLU A 369 19.68 12.43 2.16
N THR A 370 20.42 11.75 3.04
CA THR A 370 20.85 10.36 2.82
C THR A 370 19.69 9.36 2.80
N VAL A 371 18.65 9.59 3.59
CA VAL A 371 17.42 8.79 3.53
C VAL A 371 16.70 9.00 2.19
N LYS A 372 16.64 10.23 1.67
CA LYS A 372 16.03 10.51 0.36
C LYS A 372 16.80 9.85 -0.78
N THR A 373 18.14 9.90 -0.76
CA THR A 373 18.95 9.25 -1.80
C THR A 373 18.80 7.74 -1.76
N SER A 374 18.86 7.11 -0.58
CA SER A 374 18.65 5.67 -0.43
C SER A 374 17.23 5.22 -0.80
N GLN A 375 16.20 6.03 -0.55
CA GLN A 375 14.85 5.78 -1.05
C GLN A 375 14.79 5.82 -2.57
N ALA A 376 15.42 6.79 -3.22
CA ALA A 376 15.48 6.87 -4.68
C ALA A 376 16.22 5.66 -5.29
N GLU A 377 17.30 5.20 -4.65
CA GLU A 377 18.01 3.98 -5.04
C GLU A 377 17.13 2.73 -4.87
N ALA A 378 16.40 2.62 -3.76
CA ALA A 378 15.47 1.51 -3.51
C ALA A 378 14.31 1.50 -4.54
N GLU A 379 13.76 2.65 -4.90
CA GLU A 379 12.76 2.77 -5.96
C GLU A 379 13.33 2.37 -7.33
N GLY A 380 14.59 2.73 -7.62
CA GLY A 380 15.31 2.30 -8.81
C GLY A 380 15.45 0.79 -8.88
N ALA A 381 15.93 0.17 -7.79
CA ALA A 381 16.05 -1.28 -7.66
C ALA A 381 14.68 -1.97 -7.79
N HIS A 382 13.63 -1.43 -7.17
CA HIS A 382 12.27 -1.97 -7.29
C HIS A 382 11.79 -1.99 -8.75
N LYS A 383 11.99 -0.90 -9.49
CA LYS A 383 11.64 -0.84 -10.92
C LYS A 383 12.41 -1.88 -11.74
N GLU A 384 13.67 -2.12 -11.41
CA GLU A 384 14.49 -3.15 -12.05
C GLU A 384 13.99 -4.57 -11.72
N THR A 385 13.66 -4.85 -10.46
CA THR A 385 13.05 -6.13 -10.06
C THR A 385 11.71 -6.39 -10.73
N GLU A 386 10.88 -5.36 -10.90
CA GLU A 386 9.60 -5.47 -11.61
C GLU A 386 9.81 -5.77 -13.11
N LYS A 387 10.82 -5.14 -13.72
CA LYS A 387 11.22 -5.43 -15.11
C LYS A 387 11.71 -6.87 -15.27
N LEU A 388 12.52 -7.36 -14.34
CA LEU A 388 12.99 -8.75 -14.33
C LEU A 388 11.83 -9.73 -14.11
N ALA A 389 10.88 -9.42 -13.23
CA ALA A 389 9.70 -10.25 -13.00
C ALA A 389 8.85 -10.40 -14.28
N ARG A 390 8.61 -9.30 -15.02
CA ARG A 390 7.92 -9.36 -16.33
C ARG A 390 8.69 -10.17 -17.37
N GLN A 391 10.03 -10.12 -17.35
CA GLN A 391 10.84 -10.96 -18.22
C GLN A 391 10.72 -12.45 -17.86
N LEU A 392 10.73 -12.79 -16.56
CA LEU A 392 10.52 -14.15 -16.10
C LEU A 392 9.12 -14.68 -16.47
N GLU A 393 8.08 -13.86 -16.37
CA GLU A 393 6.73 -14.23 -16.81
C GLU A 393 6.67 -14.50 -18.32
N LYS A 394 7.37 -13.67 -19.13
CA LYS A 394 7.49 -13.91 -20.57
C LYS A 394 8.24 -15.20 -20.89
N ILE A 395 9.30 -15.51 -20.15
CA ILE A 395 10.03 -16.78 -20.30
C ILE A 395 9.14 -17.96 -19.88
N ALA A 396 8.38 -17.83 -18.79
CA ALA A 396 7.47 -18.87 -18.32
C ALA A 396 6.40 -19.19 -19.38
N THR A 397 5.76 -18.17 -19.95
CA THR A 397 4.77 -18.35 -21.03
C THR A 397 5.39 -18.94 -22.31
N GLN A 398 6.64 -18.59 -22.63
CA GLN A 398 7.38 -19.22 -23.74
C GLN A 398 7.71 -20.69 -23.47
N ASN A 399 8.07 -21.04 -22.23
CA ASN A 399 8.30 -22.42 -21.83
C ASN A 399 7.00 -23.23 -21.88
N GLU A 400 5.87 -22.72 -21.36
CA GLU A 400 4.58 -23.40 -21.49
C GLU A 400 4.18 -23.63 -22.95
N ALA A 401 4.46 -22.66 -23.85
CA ALA A 401 4.21 -22.83 -25.28
C ALA A 401 5.15 -23.88 -25.90
N SER A 402 6.41 -23.94 -25.45
CA SER A 402 7.38 -24.94 -25.90
C SER A 402 7.03 -26.34 -25.39
N ASP A 403 6.55 -26.47 -24.16
CA ASP A 403 6.08 -27.73 -23.58
C ASP A 403 4.86 -28.25 -24.35
N LYS A 404 3.87 -27.39 -24.65
CA LYS A 404 2.74 -27.78 -25.51
C LYS A 404 3.17 -28.21 -26.91
N LYS A 405 4.19 -27.56 -27.47
CA LYS A 405 4.76 -27.96 -28.75
C LYS A 405 5.49 -29.30 -28.64
N GLN A 406 6.20 -29.54 -27.54
CA GLN A 406 6.86 -30.81 -27.26
C GLN A 406 5.83 -31.94 -27.11
N ASP A 407 4.74 -31.71 -26.40
CA ASP A 407 3.63 -32.67 -26.27
C ASP A 407 3.02 -32.98 -27.65
N SER A 408 2.74 -31.96 -28.47
CA SER A 408 2.26 -32.15 -29.85
C SER A 408 3.23 -32.95 -30.72
N LEU A 409 4.55 -32.72 -30.58
CA LEU A 409 5.57 -33.48 -31.30
C LEU A 409 5.66 -34.92 -30.79
N VAL A 410 5.43 -35.16 -29.49
CA VAL A 410 5.38 -36.52 -28.93
C VAL A 410 4.17 -37.27 -29.50
N ASP A 411 3.00 -36.65 -29.57
CA ASP A 411 1.79 -37.24 -30.18
C ASP A 411 2.01 -37.55 -31.67
N GLU A 412 2.69 -36.65 -32.39
CA GLU A 412 3.07 -36.86 -33.79
C GLU A 412 4.05 -38.02 -33.94
N ILE A 413 5.07 -38.12 -33.07
CA ILE A 413 6.00 -39.25 -33.04
C ILE A 413 5.27 -40.58 -32.75
N GLU A 414 4.30 -40.59 -31.84
CA GLU A 414 3.50 -41.80 -31.56
C GLU A 414 2.66 -42.21 -32.77
N THR A 415 2.06 -41.23 -33.45
CA THR A 415 1.30 -41.46 -34.69
C THR A 415 2.21 -42.02 -35.79
N LEU A 416 3.36 -41.40 -36.02
CA LEU A 416 4.36 -41.85 -36.99
C LEU A 416 4.90 -43.24 -36.66
N LYS A 417 5.10 -43.58 -35.37
CA LYS A 417 5.46 -44.95 -34.95
C LYS A 417 4.34 -45.95 -35.30
N GLY A 418 3.08 -45.55 -35.14
CA GLY A 418 1.92 -46.33 -35.57
C GLY A 418 1.95 -46.60 -37.08
N ASP A 419 2.15 -45.55 -37.88
CA ASP A 419 2.24 -45.64 -39.34
C ASP A 419 3.44 -46.47 -39.79
N LEU A 420 4.60 -46.34 -39.15
CA LEU A 420 5.79 -47.12 -39.45
C LEU A 420 5.55 -48.60 -39.16
N LYS A 421 4.88 -48.93 -38.05
CA LYS A 421 4.48 -50.30 -37.73
C LYS A 421 3.50 -50.85 -38.76
N GLN A 422 2.57 -50.03 -39.27
CA GLN A 422 1.65 -50.44 -40.32
C GLN A 422 2.38 -50.66 -41.65
N ARG A 423 3.20 -49.70 -42.09
CA ARG A 423 4.04 -49.84 -43.29
C ARG A 423 4.97 -51.05 -43.20
N SER A 424 5.52 -51.35 -42.03
CA SER A 424 6.32 -52.56 -41.82
C SER A 424 5.52 -53.83 -42.08
N LYS A 425 4.24 -53.89 -41.67
CA LYS A 425 3.34 -55.00 -42.03
C LYS A 425 3.07 -55.02 -43.53
N ASP A 426 2.80 -53.87 -44.13
CA ASP A 426 2.50 -53.78 -45.57
C ASP A 426 3.71 -54.22 -46.41
N VAL A 427 4.93 -53.85 -45.99
CA VAL A 427 6.18 -54.32 -46.60
C VAL A 427 6.33 -55.84 -46.44
N ALA A 428 6.03 -56.41 -45.27
CA ALA A 428 6.07 -57.87 -45.09
C ALA A 428 5.05 -58.59 -45.99
N VAL A 429 3.85 -58.03 -46.17
CA VAL A 429 2.83 -58.54 -47.10
C VAL A 429 3.33 -58.43 -48.54
N ALA A 430 3.90 -57.29 -48.93
CA ALA A 430 4.45 -57.08 -50.27
C ALA A 430 5.64 -58.01 -50.55
N GLN A 431 6.49 -58.28 -49.56
CA GLN A 431 7.58 -59.26 -49.66
C GLN A 431 7.04 -60.67 -49.86
N SER A 432 6.03 -61.09 -49.09
CA SER A 432 5.39 -62.39 -49.30
C SER A 432 4.71 -62.50 -50.68
N ALA A 433 4.06 -61.42 -51.14
CA ALA A 433 3.48 -61.37 -52.48
C ALA A 433 4.56 -61.45 -53.58
N ARG A 434 5.69 -60.76 -53.38
CA ARG A 434 6.84 -60.84 -54.28
C ARG A 434 7.45 -62.23 -54.31
N GLU A 435 7.63 -62.90 -53.17
CA GLU A 435 8.12 -64.28 -53.12
C GLU A 435 7.18 -65.23 -53.88
N LYS A 436 5.86 -65.07 -53.73
CA LYS A 436 4.88 -65.83 -54.51
C LYS A 436 5.00 -65.54 -56.01
N ALA A 437 5.11 -64.27 -56.40
CA ALA A 437 5.29 -63.89 -57.80
C ALA A 437 6.62 -64.43 -58.37
N GLU A 438 7.71 -64.44 -57.60
CA GLU A 438 8.99 -65.02 -57.99
C GLU A 438 8.89 -66.55 -58.15
N GLN A 439 8.13 -67.24 -57.28
CA GLN A 439 7.82 -68.67 -57.45
C GLN A 439 6.99 -68.95 -58.69
N GLU A 440 5.94 -68.15 -58.95
CA GLU A 440 5.12 -68.26 -60.17
C GLU A 440 5.97 -68.01 -61.42
N LEU A 441 6.84 -67.00 -61.40
CA LEU A 441 7.72 -66.65 -62.51
C LEU A 441 8.80 -67.72 -62.73
N ALA A 442 9.30 -68.35 -61.67
CA ALA A 442 10.16 -69.53 -61.75
C ALA A 442 9.41 -70.73 -62.37
N GLY A 443 8.16 -70.97 -61.96
CA GLY A 443 7.30 -71.99 -62.58
C GLY A 443 7.06 -71.73 -64.07
N GLN A 444 6.74 -70.49 -64.45
CA GLN A 444 6.60 -70.07 -65.85
C GLN A 444 7.92 -70.21 -66.63
N ALA A 445 9.07 -69.95 -66.01
CA ALA A 445 10.37 -70.13 -66.64
C ALA A 445 10.69 -71.61 -66.90
N GLU A 446 10.31 -72.52 -65.99
CA GLU A 446 10.39 -73.97 -66.21
C GLU A 446 9.45 -74.43 -67.33
N GLU A 447 8.21 -73.93 -67.35
CA GLU A 447 7.26 -74.20 -68.44
C GLU A 447 7.82 -73.71 -69.78
N LEU A 448 8.36 -72.50 -69.86
CA LEU A 448 9.03 -71.97 -71.05
C LEU A 448 10.26 -72.80 -71.44
N GLY A 449 11.02 -73.31 -70.47
CA GLY A 449 12.12 -74.25 -70.71
C GLY A 449 11.63 -75.54 -71.35
N SER A 450 10.54 -76.11 -70.84
CA SER A 450 9.92 -77.31 -71.39
C SER A 450 9.37 -77.08 -72.80
N LEU A 451 8.73 -75.93 -73.04
CA LEU A 451 8.22 -75.53 -74.35
C LEU A 451 9.34 -75.27 -75.35
N ARG A 452 10.45 -74.65 -74.94
CA ARG A 452 11.65 -74.49 -75.79
C ARG A 452 12.26 -75.82 -76.16
N GLU A 453 12.31 -76.78 -75.24
CA GLU A 453 12.80 -78.12 -75.53
C GLU A 453 11.84 -78.88 -76.46
N GLN A 454 10.53 -78.77 -76.25
CA GLN A 454 9.52 -79.29 -77.19
C GLN A 454 9.65 -78.66 -78.58
N LEU A 455 9.87 -77.35 -78.66
CA LEU A 455 10.11 -76.64 -79.92
C LEU A 455 11.38 -77.14 -80.60
N LYS A 456 12.47 -77.34 -79.85
CA LYS A 456 13.73 -77.89 -80.35
C LYS A 456 13.56 -79.32 -80.87
N GLN A 457 12.81 -80.17 -80.15
CA GLN A 457 12.44 -81.50 -80.62
C GLN A 457 11.56 -81.44 -81.88
N SER A 458 10.61 -80.50 -81.95
CA SER A 458 9.78 -80.28 -83.13
C SER A 458 10.61 -79.82 -84.33
N GLN A 459 11.59 -78.94 -84.12
CA GLN A 459 12.53 -78.49 -85.16
C GLN A 459 13.44 -79.63 -85.63
N LEU A 460 13.92 -80.49 -84.72
CA LEU A 460 14.66 -81.70 -85.07
C LEU A 460 13.80 -82.66 -85.90
N ARG A 461 12.54 -82.86 -85.51
CA ARG A 461 11.56 -83.64 -86.29
C ARG A 461 11.30 -83.02 -87.66
N GLN A 462 11.13 -81.69 -87.74
CA GLN A 462 11.00 -80.99 -89.02
C GLN A 462 12.25 -81.16 -89.88
N LYS A 463 13.44 -81.09 -89.30
CA LYS A 463 14.69 -81.31 -90.03
C LYS A 463 14.78 -82.75 -90.54
N ASP A 464 14.49 -83.75 -89.72
CA ASP A 464 14.45 -85.16 -90.12
C ASP A 464 13.40 -85.41 -91.22
N VAL A 465 12.20 -84.82 -91.09
CA VAL A 465 11.17 -84.86 -92.14
C VAL A 465 11.67 -84.17 -93.43
N THR A 466 12.35 -83.04 -93.32
CA THR A 466 12.90 -82.31 -94.48
C THR A 466 14.00 -83.11 -95.17
N ASP A 467 14.89 -83.75 -94.40
CA ASP A 467 15.95 -84.62 -94.92
C ASP A 467 15.35 -85.88 -95.58
N ARG A 468 14.27 -86.44 -95.00
CA ARG A 468 13.50 -87.54 -95.62
C ARG A 468 12.78 -87.10 -96.89
N ILE A 469 12.20 -85.90 -96.93
CA ILE A 469 11.58 -85.33 -98.14
C ILE A 469 12.64 -85.10 -99.21
N ARG A 470 13.82 -84.55 -98.86
CA ARG A 470 14.92 -84.36 -99.82
C ARG A 470 15.40 -85.70 -100.37
N LYS A 471 15.62 -86.70 -99.51
CA LYS A 471 16.01 -88.04 -99.93
C LYS A 471 14.94 -88.72 -100.78
N GLY A 472 13.67 -88.62 -100.38
CA GLY A 472 12.54 -89.15 -101.16
C GLY A 472 12.35 -88.42 -102.49
N LYS A 473 12.69 -87.13 -102.57
CA LYS A 473 12.71 -86.37 -103.81
C LYS A 473 13.83 -86.82 -104.73
N GLU A 474 15.05 -87.01 -104.22
CA GLU A 474 16.18 -87.56 -104.98
C GLU A 474 15.87 -88.98 -105.48
N GLU A 475 15.26 -89.84 -104.65
CA GLU A 475 14.81 -91.17 -105.05
C GLU A 475 13.67 -91.13 -106.09
N ALA A 476 12.75 -90.17 -106.00
CA ALA A 476 11.67 -89.98 -106.97
C ALA A 476 12.18 -89.41 -108.31
N GLU A 477 13.12 -88.46 -108.29
CA GLU A 477 13.76 -87.91 -109.49
C GLU A 477 14.50 -89.02 -110.28
N GLN A 478 15.24 -89.88 -109.57
CA GLN A 478 15.88 -91.05 -110.16
C GLN A 478 14.85 -92.03 -110.76
N SER A 479 13.76 -92.31 -110.04
CA SER A 479 12.71 -93.20 -110.54
C SER A 479 11.95 -92.61 -111.75
N THR A 480 11.83 -91.29 -111.87
CA THR A 480 11.26 -90.65 -113.07
C THR A 480 12.21 -90.70 -114.26
N GLU A 481 13.52 -90.52 -114.07
CA GLU A 481 14.51 -90.72 -115.15
C GLU A 481 14.46 -92.16 -115.68
N ASP A 482 14.45 -93.15 -114.78
CA ASP A 482 14.37 -94.57 -115.16
C ASP A 482 13.06 -94.88 -115.93
N LEU A 483 11.93 -94.29 -115.52
CA LEU A 483 10.64 -94.46 -116.20
C LEU A 483 10.58 -93.74 -117.57
N GLU A 484 11.22 -92.59 -117.72
CA GLU A 484 11.32 -91.89 -119.02
C GLU A 484 12.17 -92.68 -120.02
N GLU A 485 13.25 -93.33 -119.55
CA GLU A 485 14.08 -94.20 -120.38
C GLU A 485 13.32 -95.46 -120.83
N GLU A 486 12.55 -96.09 -119.93
CA GLU A 486 11.67 -97.21 -120.28
C GLU A 486 10.57 -96.82 -121.29
N LEU A 487 9.96 -95.63 -121.13
CA LEU A 487 8.92 -95.16 -122.04
C LEU A 487 9.47 -94.85 -123.45
N ALA A 488 10.68 -94.29 -123.54
CA ALA A 488 11.36 -94.05 -124.82
C ALA A 488 11.70 -95.36 -125.57
N SER A 489 12.19 -96.36 -124.83
CA SER A 489 12.46 -97.72 -125.34
C SER A 489 11.20 -98.37 -125.93
N VAL A 490 10.07 -98.30 -125.21
CA VAL A 490 8.79 -98.86 -125.66
C VAL A 490 8.25 -98.15 -126.90
N GLN A 491 8.37 -96.81 -126.98
CA GLN A 491 7.96 -96.06 -128.16
C GLN A 491 8.79 -96.39 -129.41
N GLU A 492 10.10 -96.58 -129.27
CA GLU A 492 10.97 -96.95 -130.39
C GLU A 492 10.63 -98.37 -130.92
N ALA A 493 10.42 -99.32 -130.01
CA ALA A 493 10.03 -100.69 -130.33
C ALA A 493 8.68 -100.77 -131.07
N LEU A 494 7.69 -99.97 -130.63
CA LEU A 494 6.40 -99.87 -131.31
C LEU A 494 6.59 -99.39 -132.75
N SER A 495 7.38 -98.32 -132.97
CA SER A 495 7.59 -97.75 -134.31
C SER A 495 8.23 -98.74 -135.31
N LYS A 496 9.16 -99.58 -134.83
CA LYS A 496 9.82 -100.62 -135.67
C LYS A 496 8.81 -101.70 -136.08
N SER A 497 7.95 -102.13 -135.16
CA SER A 497 6.96 -103.17 -135.41
C SER A 497 5.87 -102.70 -136.40
N TRP A 498 5.44 -101.44 -136.32
CA TRP A 498 4.53 -100.84 -137.31
C TRP A 498 5.12 -100.82 -138.74
N LYS A 499 6.41 -100.45 -138.91
CA LYS A 499 7.08 -100.45 -140.23
C LYS A 499 7.20 -101.85 -140.85
N GLN A 500 7.48 -102.86 -140.03
CA GLN A 500 7.56 -104.26 -140.50
C GLN A 500 6.19 -104.76 -140.98
N ARG A 501 5.11 -104.41 -140.28
CA ARG A 501 3.75 -104.77 -140.68
C ARG A 501 3.39 -104.24 -142.07
N ASP A 502 3.75 -103.00 -142.37
CA ASP A 502 3.40 -102.39 -143.66
C ASP A 502 4.18 -103.00 -144.83
N THR A 503 5.47 -103.29 -144.64
CA THR A 503 6.28 -103.99 -145.66
C THR A 503 5.78 -105.41 -145.95
N LEU A 504 5.29 -106.13 -144.93
CA LEU A 504 4.70 -107.46 -145.14
C LEU A 504 3.38 -107.42 -145.90
N LYS A 505 2.54 -106.41 -145.69
CA LYS A 505 1.29 -106.24 -146.46
C LYS A 505 1.55 -106.04 -147.95
N GLU A 506 2.59 -105.28 -148.29
CA GLU A 506 2.95 -104.98 -149.68
C GLU A 506 3.43 -106.24 -150.41
N ARG A 507 4.27 -107.05 -149.76
CA ARG A 507 4.70 -108.36 -150.29
C ARG A 507 3.54 -109.34 -150.50
N LEU A 508 2.56 -109.34 -149.60
CA LEU A 508 1.38 -110.21 -149.71
C LEU A 508 0.55 -109.85 -150.96
N ALA A 509 0.40 -108.56 -151.26
CA ALA A 509 -0.33 -108.10 -152.43
C ALA A 509 0.37 -108.52 -153.74
N GLU A 510 1.70 -108.34 -153.83
CA GLU A 510 2.49 -108.74 -155.01
C GLU A 510 2.47 -110.25 -155.27
N ALA A 511 2.50 -111.07 -154.21
CA ALA A 511 2.41 -112.51 -154.33
C ALA A 511 1.03 -112.96 -154.83
N GLN A 512 -0.03 -112.24 -154.45
CA GLN A 512 -1.40 -112.55 -154.85
C GLN A 512 -1.64 -112.29 -156.34
N ASP A 513 -1.19 -111.15 -156.86
CA ASP A 513 -1.37 -110.78 -158.27
C ASP A 513 -0.67 -111.78 -159.23
N ARG A 514 0.50 -112.31 -158.82
CA ARG A 514 1.25 -113.30 -159.60
C ARG A 514 0.59 -114.67 -159.70
N ILE A 515 -0.22 -115.05 -158.72
CA ILE A 515 -0.95 -116.32 -158.74
C ILE A 515 -2.09 -116.23 -159.76
N ASP A 516 -2.85 -115.13 -159.74
CA ASP A 516 -4.02 -114.95 -160.61
C ASP A 516 -3.63 -114.88 -162.10
N GLU A 517 -2.43 -114.37 -162.41
CA GLU A 517 -1.91 -114.29 -163.79
C GLU A 517 -1.53 -115.67 -164.38
N LEU A 518 -1.08 -116.62 -163.55
CA LEU A 518 -0.69 -117.96 -164.01
C LEU A 518 -1.89 -118.88 -164.26
N GLU A 519 -2.98 -118.73 -163.52
CA GLU A 519 -4.18 -119.58 -163.66
C GLU A 519 -4.96 -119.33 -164.96
N SER A 520 -4.80 -118.16 -165.59
CA SER A 520 -5.56 -117.76 -166.79
C SER A 520 -5.00 -118.30 -168.12
N SER A 521 -3.82 -118.94 -168.13
CA SER A 521 -3.06 -119.23 -169.37
C SER A 521 -3.09 -120.69 -169.87
N GLY A 522 -3.79 -121.62 -169.20
CA GLY A 522 -3.76 -123.06 -169.54
C GLY A 522 -5.13 -123.73 -169.68
N GLY A 523 -5.79 -123.64 -170.85
CA GLY A 523 -6.98 -124.46 -171.10
C GLY A 523 -7.70 -124.24 -172.45
N GLN A 524 -7.29 -124.97 -173.49
CA GLN A 524 -8.04 -125.35 -174.72
C GLN A 524 -7.03 -126.06 -175.64
N GLN A 525 -7.09 -127.33 -176.09
CA GLN A 525 -8.10 -128.37 -176.35
C GLN A 525 -7.39 -129.75 -176.14
N ALA A 526 -8.03 -130.91 -175.93
CA ALA A 526 -9.06 -131.51 -176.78
C ALA A 526 -9.70 -132.77 -176.13
N ALA A 527 -10.87 -133.16 -176.65
CA ALA A 527 -11.35 -134.52 -176.67
C ALA A 527 -11.94 -134.86 -178.05
N ALA A 528 -11.36 -135.86 -178.73
CA ALA A 528 -12.03 -136.94 -179.48
C ALA A 528 -10.98 -137.96 -180.01
N PRO A 529 -11.32 -139.25 -180.18
CA PRO A 529 -10.40 -140.37 -179.92
C PRO A 529 -9.98 -141.19 -181.16
N GLY A 530 -8.81 -141.87 -181.10
CA GLY A 530 -8.49 -142.99 -182.01
C GLY A 530 -7.01 -143.23 -182.35
N SER A 531 -6.46 -144.29 -181.75
CA SER A 531 -5.39 -145.23 -182.15
C SER A 531 -4.06 -144.82 -182.82
N SER A 532 -3.00 -145.21 -182.08
CA SER A 532 -1.80 -145.96 -182.48
C SER A 532 -0.63 -145.28 -183.20
N VAL A 533 0.50 -145.29 -182.48
CA VAL A 533 1.89 -145.51 -182.94
C VAL A 533 2.44 -144.49 -183.96
N ASP A 534 3.22 -143.53 -183.46
CA ASP A 534 4.66 -143.42 -183.75
C ASP A 534 5.31 -142.23 -182.98
N LYS A 535 6.59 -142.42 -182.63
CA LYS A 535 7.71 -141.48 -182.44
C LYS A 535 7.53 -140.02 -181.97
N GLU A 536 8.40 -139.68 -181.00
CA GLU A 536 9.09 -138.38 -180.78
C GLU A 536 8.24 -137.12 -180.48
N GLY A 537 8.40 -136.54 -179.28
CA GLY A 537 7.89 -135.19 -178.98
C GLY A 537 7.94 -134.81 -177.49
N ALA A 538 9.07 -134.27 -177.05
CA ALA A 538 9.33 -133.78 -175.69
C ALA A 538 9.01 -132.28 -175.52
N GLY A 539 8.62 -131.83 -174.31
CA GLY A 539 9.19 -130.57 -173.78
C GLY A 539 8.35 -129.57 -172.98
N SER A 540 7.01 -129.47 -173.08
CA SER A 540 6.33 -128.22 -172.68
C SER A 540 5.44 -128.22 -171.42
N SER A 541 5.11 -129.36 -170.80
CA SER A 541 4.12 -129.40 -169.70
C SER A 541 4.70 -129.30 -168.27
N GLY A 542 5.99 -129.58 -168.05
CA GLY A 542 6.58 -129.65 -166.70
C GLY A 542 6.99 -128.31 -166.05
N ARG A 543 6.94 -127.19 -166.79
CA ARG A 543 7.47 -125.89 -166.31
C ARG A 543 6.43 -125.06 -165.56
N LEU A 544 5.17 -125.11 -165.99
CA LEU A 544 4.09 -124.31 -165.40
C LEU A 544 3.68 -124.82 -164.00
N GLN A 545 3.64 -126.15 -163.79
CA GLN A 545 3.24 -126.71 -162.49
C GLN A 545 4.22 -126.37 -161.35
N LYS A 546 5.53 -126.27 -161.64
CA LYS A 546 6.54 -125.92 -160.62
C LYS A 546 6.51 -124.44 -160.23
N GLN A 547 6.00 -123.56 -161.08
CA GLN A 547 5.91 -122.13 -160.76
C GLN A 547 4.72 -121.83 -159.83
N LEU A 548 3.60 -122.56 -159.98
CA LEU A 548 2.42 -122.37 -159.13
C LEU A 548 2.68 -122.77 -157.66
N ASP A 549 3.27 -123.95 -157.43
CA ASP A 549 3.55 -124.46 -156.07
C ASP A 549 4.55 -123.59 -155.28
N SER A 550 5.42 -122.85 -155.98
CA SER A 550 6.38 -121.92 -155.37
C SER A 550 5.69 -120.70 -154.78
N LEU A 551 4.76 -120.10 -155.52
CA LEU A 551 4.10 -118.85 -155.14
C LEU A 551 3.08 -119.07 -154.02
N THR A 552 2.38 -120.21 -154.00
CA THR A 552 1.44 -120.52 -152.91
C THR A 552 2.14 -120.68 -151.55
N ARG A 553 3.38 -121.19 -151.53
CA ARG A 553 4.17 -121.28 -150.30
C ARG A 553 4.65 -119.91 -149.81
N GLU A 554 4.97 -119.00 -150.72
CA GLU A 554 5.39 -117.65 -150.36
C GLU A 554 4.23 -116.85 -149.73
N LYS A 555 3.01 -116.97 -150.27
CA LYS A 555 1.83 -116.32 -149.68
C LYS A 555 1.57 -116.74 -148.23
N VAL A 556 1.58 -118.04 -147.94
CA VAL A 556 1.31 -118.56 -146.58
C VAL A 556 2.39 -118.11 -145.58
N ALA A 557 3.65 -118.02 -146.02
CA ALA A 557 4.72 -117.49 -145.19
C ALA A 557 4.48 -116.03 -144.79
N VAL A 558 4.11 -115.18 -145.76
CA VAL A 558 3.86 -113.74 -145.50
C VAL A 558 2.63 -113.52 -144.61
N ASP A 559 1.56 -114.30 -144.78
CA ASP A 559 0.37 -114.21 -143.90
C ASP A 559 0.69 -114.59 -142.44
N THR A 560 1.59 -115.55 -142.23
CA THR A 560 1.99 -115.98 -140.88
C THR A 560 2.82 -114.89 -140.17
N GLU A 561 3.76 -114.26 -140.89
CA GLU A 561 4.57 -113.16 -140.37
C GLU A 561 3.71 -111.92 -140.02
N LEU A 562 2.62 -111.68 -140.76
CA LEU A 562 1.70 -110.57 -140.51
C LEU A 562 0.88 -110.70 -139.23
N ASP A 563 0.53 -111.92 -138.83
CA ASP A 563 -0.25 -112.17 -137.61
C ASP A 563 0.62 -112.06 -136.34
N GLU A 564 1.88 -112.46 -136.42
CA GLU A 564 2.85 -112.28 -135.34
C GLU A 564 3.12 -110.79 -135.05
N ALA A 565 3.28 -109.97 -136.10
CA ALA A 565 3.48 -108.53 -135.96
C ALA A 565 2.27 -107.77 -135.38
N ARG A 566 1.05 -108.32 -135.46
CA ARG A 566 -0.14 -107.71 -134.83
C ARG A 566 -0.18 -107.96 -133.32
N LYS A 567 0.17 -109.17 -132.89
CA LYS A 567 0.17 -109.56 -131.47
C LYS A 567 1.22 -108.80 -130.65
N SER A 568 2.34 -108.42 -131.25
CA SER A 568 3.36 -107.60 -130.58
C SER A 568 2.86 -106.18 -130.27
N ILE A 569 2.15 -105.55 -131.21
CA ILE A 569 1.63 -104.18 -131.04
C ILE A 569 0.58 -104.11 -129.91
N GLU A 570 -0.36 -105.06 -129.84
CA GLU A 570 -1.44 -105.07 -128.84
C GLU A 570 -0.91 -105.27 -127.40
N ARG A 571 0.24 -105.93 -127.24
CA ARG A 571 0.86 -106.14 -125.92
C ARG A 571 1.43 -104.84 -125.34
N LEU A 572 2.10 -104.05 -126.18
CA LEU A 572 2.74 -102.80 -125.77
C LEU A 572 1.72 -101.69 -125.43
N GLU A 573 0.56 -101.67 -126.10
CA GLU A 573 -0.52 -100.72 -125.79
C GLU A 573 -1.17 -100.96 -124.41
N LYS A 574 -1.21 -102.21 -123.94
CA LYS A 574 -1.74 -102.55 -122.61
C LYS A 574 -0.85 -102.09 -121.46
N GLU A 575 0.46 -102.08 -121.65
CA GLU A 575 1.44 -101.67 -120.63
C GLU A 575 1.40 -100.15 -120.37
N LEU A 576 1.00 -99.35 -121.38
CA LEU A 576 0.89 -97.89 -121.24
C LEU A 576 -0.33 -97.42 -120.43
N SER A 577 -1.39 -98.24 -120.33
CA SER A 577 -2.67 -97.84 -119.70
C SER A 577 -2.67 -97.92 -118.17
N THR A 578 -1.72 -98.61 -117.55
CA THR A 578 -1.75 -98.90 -116.10
C THR A 578 -0.97 -97.90 -115.23
N ALA A 579 -0.21 -96.97 -115.81
CA ALA A 579 0.73 -96.12 -115.07
C ALA A 579 0.19 -94.76 -114.56
N VAL A 580 -1.07 -94.37 -114.83
CA VAL A 580 -1.52 -92.95 -114.76
C VAL A 580 -2.53 -92.59 -113.64
N LYS A 581 -2.78 -93.39 -112.59
CA LYS A 581 -3.79 -93.04 -111.54
C LYS A 581 -3.39 -93.28 -110.06
N GLY A 582 -3.07 -92.19 -109.34
CA GLY A 582 -3.01 -92.01 -107.86
C GLY A 582 -1.89 -91.03 -107.44
N GLU A 583 -1.96 -90.08 -106.48
CA GLU A 583 -2.89 -89.77 -105.37
C GLU A 583 -2.42 -88.50 -104.54
N VAL A 584 -3.30 -87.90 -103.69
CA VAL A 584 -3.07 -87.02 -102.46
C VAL A 584 -2.79 -85.49 -102.60
N GLY A 585 -3.28 -84.50 -101.79
CA GLY A 585 -4.21 -84.40 -100.64
C GLY A 585 -3.71 -83.58 -99.40
N SER A 586 -4.50 -82.58 -98.93
CA SER A 586 -4.60 -81.93 -97.57
C SER A 586 -3.61 -80.80 -97.12
N ALA A 587 -3.82 -80.00 -96.06
CA ALA A 587 -4.89 -79.08 -95.57
C ALA A 587 -4.41 -78.44 -94.21
N GLY A 588 -4.73 -77.17 -93.93
CA GLY A 588 -4.99 -76.65 -92.55
C GLY A 588 -4.06 -75.57 -91.95
N ALA A 589 -4.49 -74.30 -91.97
CA ALA A 589 -3.92 -73.17 -91.19
C ALA A 589 -5.05 -72.18 -90.83
N ASP A 590 -5.52 -72.14 -89.57
CA ASP A 590 -6.51 -71.12 -89.16
C ASP A 590 -6.53 -70.75 -87.65
N GLU A 591 -5.57 -71.19 -86.83
CA GLU A 591 -5.61 -70.94 -85.36
C GLU A 591 -4.81 -69.69 -84.89
N ASN A 592 -4.08 -69.02 -85.79
CA ASN A 592 -3.20 -67.90 -85.45
C ASN A 592 -3.80 -66.50 -85.68
N VAL A 593 -4.98 -66.39 -86.31
CA VAL A 593 -5.58 -65.09 -86.66
C VAL A 593 -6.40 -64.49 -85.51
N GLU A 594 -6.92 -65.31 -84.59
CA GLU A 594 -7.72 -64.81 -83.45
C GLU A 594 -6.89 -64.14 -82.36
N LYS A 595 -5.69 -64.65 -82.07
CA LYS A 595 -4.82 -64.10 -81.01
C LYS A 595 -4.23 -62.73 -81.35
N VAL A 596 -4.13 -62.39 -82.63
CA VAL A 596 -3.65 -61.06 -83.08
C VAL A 596 -4.73 -59.98 -82.93
N LYS A 597 -6.01 -60.35 -83.02
CA LYS A 597 -7.14 -59.41 -82.87
C LYS A 597 -7.36 -58.97 -81.42
N ASP A 598 -7.07 -59.82 -80.44
CA ASP A 598 -7.22 -59.47 -79.02
C ASP A 598 -6.12 -58.54 -78.50
N VAL A 599 -4.89 -58.71 -78.99
CA VAL A 599 -3.77 -57.79 -78.67
C VAL A 599 -3.99 -56.42 -79.33
N GLN A 600 -4.57 -56.37 -80.52
CA GLN A 600 -4.94 -55.10 -81.17
C GLN A 600 -6.09 -54.36 -80.45
N LYS A 601 -7.03 -55.07 -79.82
CA LYS A 601 -8.08 -54.45 -78.99
C LYS A 601 -7.54 -53.87 -77.68
N GLN A 602 -6.55 -54.51 -77.07
CA GLN A 602 -5.95 -54.04 -75.81
C GLN A 602 -5.07 -52.78 -76.03
N LEU A 603 -4.36 -52.70 -77.17
CA LEU A 603 -3.61 -51.49 -77.55
C LEU A 603 -4.53 -50.30 -77.86
N ALA A 604 -5.64 -50.52 -78.57
CA ALA A 604 -6.61 -49.46 -78.86
C ALA A 604 -7.31 -48.92 -77.60
N ALA A 605 -7.52 -49.77 -76.58
CA ALA A 605 -8.10 -49.36 -75.30
C ALA A 605 -7.15 -48.46 -74.49
N LEU A 606 -5.85 -48.80 -74.46
CA LEU A 606 -4.84 -48.02 -73.77
C LEU A 606 -4.55 -46.67 -74.47
N GLU A 607 -4.59 -46.63 -75.80
CA GLU A 607 -4.49 -45.36 -76.54
C GLU A 607 -5.71 -44.45 -76.30
N SER A 608 -6.91 -45.03 -76.18
CA SER A 608 -8.13 -44.27 -75.84
C SER A 608 -8.10 -43.69 -74.42
N GLU A 609 -7.58 -44.42 -73.43
CA GLU A 609 -7.40 -43.91 -72.06
C GLU A 609 -6.36 -42.79 -72.00
N LEU A 610 -5.27 -42.90 -72.77
CA LEU A 610 -4.22 -41.88 -72.80
C LEU A 610 -4.69 -40.59 -73.50
N ILE A 611 -5.57 -40.71 -74.50
CA ILE A 611 -6.26 -39.56 -75.12
C ILE A 611 -7.27 -38.94 -74.14
N GLN A 612 -8.07 -39.73 -73.42
CA GLN A 612 -8.98 -39.23 -72.38
C GLN A 612 -8.23 -38.51 -71.24
N GLU A 613 -7.06 -39.00 -70.85
CA GLU A 613 -6.27 -38.35 -69.80
C GLU A 613 -5.68 -37.02 -70.28
N ARG A 614 -5.26 -36.93 -71.55
CA ARG A 614 -4.79 -35.69 -72.17
C ARG A 614 -5.90 -34.67 -72.34
N GLU A 615 -7.09 -35.08 -72.80
CA GLU A 615 -8.27 -34.22 -72.86
C GLU A 615 -8.73 -33.78 -71.46
N GLY A 616 -8.61 -34.66 -70.45
CA GLY A 616 -8.86 -34.35 -69.05
C GLY A 616 -7.91 -33.27 -68.50
N ARG A 617 -6.61 -33.37 -68.80
CA ARG A 617 -5.62 -32.36 -68.43
C ARG A 617 -5.81 -31.04 -69.19
N GLU A 618 -6.08 -31.07 -70.49
CA GLU A 618 -6.34 -29.87 -71.28
C GLU A 618 -7.62 -29.15 -70.82
N ASN A 619 -8.66 -29.90 -70.44
CA ASN A 619 -9.89 -29.33 -69.85
C ASN A 619 -9.65 -28.77 -68.45
N ALA A 620 -8.78 -29.38 -67.64
CA ALA A 620 -8.38 -28.85 -66.34
C ALA A 620 -7.56 -27.56 -66.48
N GLU A 621 -6.64 -27.48 -67.45
CA GLU A 621 -5.88 -26.27 -67.76
C GLU A 621 -6.77 -25.16 -68.32
N LYS A 622 -7.72 -25.47 -69.21
CA LYS A 622 -8.74 -24.51 -69.66
C LYS A 622 -9.60 -23.99 -68.51
N ARG A 623 -9.98 -24.85 -67.55
CA ARG A 623 -10.71 -24.44 -66.34
C ARG A 623 -9.86 -23.55 -65.44
N LEU A 624 -8.58 -23.87 -65.24
CA LEU A 624 -7.67 -23.04 -64.45
C LEU A 624 -7.48 -21.67 -65.11
N HIS A 625 -7.31 -21.62 -66.44
CA HIS A 625 -7.18 -20.36 -67.16
C HIS A 625 -8.49 -19.56 -67.17
N GLN A 626 -9.64 -20.23 -67.29
CA GLN A 626 -10.95 -19.60 -67.19
C GLN A 626 -11.18 -19.01 -65.79
N GLN A 627 -10.83 -19.73 -64.72
CA GLN A 627 -10.89 -19.23 -63.35
C GLN A 627 -9.93 -18.04 -63.13
N GLN A 628 -8.74 -18.07 -63.71
CA GLN A 628 -7.81 -16.94 -63.65
C GLN A 628 -8.33 -15.70 -64.41
N SER A 629 -9.03 -15.89 -65.54
CA SER A 629 -9.69 -14.76 -66.22
C SER A 629 -10.89 -14.24 -65.45
N GLU A 630 -11.71 -15.13 -64.87
CA GLU A 630 -12.86 -14.75 -64.04
C GLU A 630 -12.41 -13.99 -62.78
N ASN A 631 -11.31 -14.41 -62.13
CA ASN A 631 -10.74 -13.69 -61.00
C ASN A 631 -10.18 -12.32 -61.41
N LYS A 632 -9.55 -12.20 -62.58
CA LYS A 632 -9.08 -10.92 -63.09
C LYS A 632 -10.23 -9.97 -63.45
N GLU A 633 -11.33 -10.51 -63.97
CA GLU A 633 -12.57 -9.75 -64.23
C GLU A 633 -13.27 -9.34 -62.93
N LEU A 634 -13.25 -10.18 -61.90
CA LEU A 634 -13.76 -9.84 -60.56
C LEU A 634 -12.90 -8.77 -59.88
N GLU A 635 -11.58 -8.86 -59.96
CA GLU A 635 -10.66 -7.82 -59.46
C GLU A 635 -10.90 -6.48 -60.17
N GLN A 636 -11.09 -6.50 -61.49
CA GLN A 636 -11.46 -5.31 -62.26
C GLN A 636 -12.84 -4.77 -61.88
N SER A 637 -13.83 -5.66 -61.68
CA SER A 637 -15.18 -5.27 -61.26
C SER A 637 -15.18 -4.66 -59.86
N VAL A 638 -14.38 -5.18 -58.92
CA VAL A 638 -14.22 -4.61 -57.58
C VAL A 638 -13.56 -3.24 -57.67
N ALA A 639 -12.50 -3.08 -58.46
CA ALA A 639 -11.85 -1.80 -58.66
C ALA A 639 -12.79 -0.75 -59.31
N ASP A 640 -13.61 -1.16 -60.27
CA ASP A 640 -14.62 -0.29 -60.89
C ASP A 640 -15.76 0.05 -59.93
N LEU A 641 -16.18 -0.88 -59.06
CA LEU A 641 -17.17 -0.63 -58.02
C LEU A 641 -16.64 0.32 -56.95
N GLU A 642 -15.40 0.16 -56.51
CA GLU A 642 -14.72 1.09 -55.59
C GLU A 642 -14.61 2.49 -56.19
N LYS A 643 -14.24 2.57 -57.47
CA LYS A 643 -14.17 3.84 -58.20
C LYS A 643 -15.55 4.50 -58.32
N ASN A 644 -16.58 3.74 -58.69
CA ASN A 644 -17.96 4.25 -58.79
C ASN A 644 -18.53 4.64 -57.42
N LEU A 645 -18.17 3.93 -56.36
CA LEU A 645 -18.57 4.25 -54.99
C LEU A 645 -17.85 5.50 -54.48
N ALA A 646 -16.59 5.72 -54.87
CA ALA A 646 -15.87 6.97 -54.63
C ALA A 646 -16.50 8.15 -55.39
N SER A 647 -16.83 7.98 -56.67
CA SER A 647 -17.50 9.01 -57.49
C SER A 647 -18.90 9.35 -56.96
N ALA A 648 -19.70 8.35 -56.56
CA ALA A 648 -21.01 8.57 -55.94
C ALA A 648 -20.92 9.25 -54.56
N LYS A 649 -19.80 9.08 -53.84
CA LYS A 649 -19.52 9.78 -52.57
C LYS A 649 -19.14 11.24 -52.79
N GLU A 650 -18.44 11.54 -53.88
CA GLU A 650 -18.09 12.92 -54.25
C GLU A 650 -19.30 13.71 -54.79
N GLU A 651 -20.18 13.08 -55.59
CA GLU A 651 -21.45 13.69 -56.03
C GLU A 651 -22.44 13.92 -54.86
N SER A 652 -22.35 13.11 -53.79
CA SER A 652 -23.18 13.24 -52.59
C SER A 652 -22.78 14.41 -51.65
N LEU A 653 -21.69 15.13 -51.91
CA LEU A 653 -21.22 16.26 -51.09
C LEU A 653 -21.68 17.64 -51.62
N GLY A 654 -22.49 17.66 -52.70
CA GLY A 654 -23.17 18.85 -53.20
C GLY A 654 -24.69 18.68 -53.22
N GLU A 655 -25.37 19.41 -52.33
CA GLU A 655 -26.83 19.61 -52.24
C GLU A 655 -27.72 18.42 -51.78
N SER A 656 -28.60 18.74 -50.83
CA SER A 656 -29.53 17.88 -50.09
C SER A 656 -30.94 17.94 -50.73
N PRO A 657 -31.95 17.12 -50.36
CA PRO A 657 -31.98 15.75 -49.86
C PRO A 657 -32.96 14.84 -50.67
N ALA A 658 -33.01 13.57 -50.27
CA ALA A 658 -34.16 12.65 -50.35
C ALA A 658 -34.32 11.77 -51.60
N GLY A 659 -34.22 10.45 -51.36
CA GLY A 659 -35.12 9.48 -52.01
C GLY A 659 -34.43 8.26 -52.62
N GLU A 660 -33.53 8.47 -53.59
CA GLU A 660 -33.13 7.36 -54.49
C GLU A 660 -31.65 6.97 -54.42
N ASP A 661 -30.73 7.88 -54.06
CA ASP A 661 -29.29 7.56 -54.12
C ASP A 661 -28.80 6.67 -52.97
N GLY A 662 -29.42 6.75 -51.79
CA GLY A 662 -29.08 5.88 -50.66
C GLY A 662 -29.38 4.39 -50.91
N SER A 663 -30.28 4.08 -51.86
CA SER A 663 -30.56 2.69 -52.29
C SER A 663 -29.40 2.14 -53.13
N LYS A 664 -28.93 2.90 -54.11
CA LYS A 664 -27.80 2.49 -54.98
C LYS A 664 -26.51 2.34 -54.19
N THR A 665 -26.20 3.26 -53.27
CA THR A 665 -24.99 3.13 -52.43
C THR A 665 -25.09 1.92 -51.51
N ARG A 666 -26.28 1.61 -50.97
CA ARG A 666 -26.49 0.47 -50.07
C ARG A 666 -26.44 -0.87 -50.84
N ASP A 667 -26.92 -0.92 -52.07
CA ASP A 667 -26.80 -2.11 -52.93
C ASP A 667 -25.36 -2.34 -53.42
N LEU A 668 -24.62 -1.27 -53.74
CA LEU A 668 -23.19 -1.36 -54.07
C LEU A 668 -22.37 -1.81 -52.85
N GLN A 669 -22.66 -1.29 -51.66
CA GLN A 669 -22.05 -1.76 -50.40
C GLN A 669 -22.36 -3.23 -50.12
N LYS A 670 -23.58 -3.69 -50.39
CA LYS A 670 -23.96 -5.09 -50.18
C LYS A 670 -23.29 -6.04 -51.18
N LYS A 671 -23.08 -5.59 -52.42
CA LYS A 671 -22.32 -6.35 -53.44
C LYS A 671 -20.82 -6.37 -53.13
N LEU A 672 -20.26 -5.25 -52.68
CA LEU A 672 -18.87 -5.15 -52.22
C LEU A 672 -18.62 -6.11 -51.05
N ALA A 673 -19.48 -6.06 -50.02
CA ALA A 673 -19.35 -6.93 -48.85
C ALA A 673 -19.42 -8.42 -49.21
N LYS A 674 -20.25 -8.81 -50.19
CA LYS A 674 -20.31 -10.20 -50.67
C LYS A 674 -19.05 -10.61 -51.45
N ALA A 675 -18.53 -9.72 -52.29
CA ALA A 675 -17.30 -9.96 -53.04
C ALA A 675 -16.08 -10.04 -52.11
N GLU A 676 -16.01 -9.19 -51.08
CA GLU A 676 -14.97 -9.23 -50.05
C GLU A 676 -15.02 -10.55 -49.26
N THR A 677 -16.20 -11.01 -48.84
CA THR A 677 -16.31 -12.30 -48.15
C THR A 677 -15.88 -13.49 -49.00
N ALA A 678 -16.19 -13.49 -50.30
CA ALA A 678 -15.76 -14.55 -51.22
C ALA A 678 -14.24 -14.51 -51.45
N LEU A 679 -13.65 -13.32 -51.57
CA LEU A 679 -12.20 -13.14 -51.70
C LEU A 679 -11.46 -13.56 -50.41
N GLU A 680 -12.04 -13.31 -49.24
CA GLU A 680 -11.49 -13.71 -47.94
C GLU A 680 -11.48 -15.24 -47.78
N GLU A 681 -12.56 -15.91 -48.22
CA GLU A 681 -12.67 -17.37 -48.22
C GLU A 681 -11.65 -18.01 -49.18
N GLU A 682 -11.51 -17.48 -50.40
CA GLU A 682 -10.51 -17.96 -51.37
C GLU A 682 -9.07 -17.70 -50.91
N ARG A 683 -8.80 -16.57 -50.23
CA ARG A 683 -7.50 -16.31 -49.58
C ARG A 683 -7.21 -17.29 -48.45
N ARG A 684 -8.22 -17.72 -47.72
CA ARG A 684 -8.09 -18.71 -46.64
C ARG A 684 -7.73 -20.08 -47.21
N ASP A 685 -8.42 -20.49 -48.27
CA ASP A 685 -8.16 -21.76 -48.94
C ASP A 685 -6.79 -21.77 -49.61
N ARG A 686 -6.37 -20.66 -50.21
CA ARG A 686 -5.00 -20.50 -50.73
C ARG A 686 -3.94 -20.57 -49.64
N LYS A 687 -4.19 -19.98 -48.47
CA LYS A 687 -3.25 -20.02 -47.34
C LYS A 687 -3.12 -21.45 -46.80
N ASN A 688 -4.20 -22.21 -46.78
CA ASN A 688 -4.18 -23.63 -46.42
C ASN A 688 -3.40 -24.44 -47.48
N ALA A 689 -3.67 -24.24 -48.77
CA ALA A 689 -2.93 -24.93 -49.84
C ALA A 689 -1.42 -24.56 -49.88
N GLU A 690 -1.06 -23.31 -49.58
CA GLU A 690 0.33 -22.87 -49.44
C GLU A 690 1.01 -23.46 -48.21
N GLN A 691 0.26 -23.67 -47.12
CA GLN A 691 0.75 -24.34 -45.92
C GLN A 691 0.99 -25.83 -46.21
N ASP A 692 0.04 -26.52 -46.83
CA ASP A 692 0.20 -27.91 -47.27
C ASP A 692 1.41 -28.08 -48.20
N ALA A 693 1.60 -27.16 -49.16
CA ALA A 693 2.75 -27.17 -50.05
C ALA A 693 4.10 -26.91 -49.33
N ARG A 694 4.10 -26.16 -48.21
CA ARG A 694 5.28 -25.98 -47.36
C ARG A 694 5.55 -27.23 -46.53
N ASP A 695 4.51 -27.87 -46.02
CA ASP A 695 4.61 -29.08 -45.21
C ASP A 695 5.16 -30.22 -46.08
N TYR A 696 4.66 -30.40 -47.31
CA TYR A 696 5.24 -31.35 -48.27
C TYR A 696 6.69 -31.03 -48.67
N ARG A 697 7.07 -29.75 -48.80
CA ARG A 697 8.47 -29.37 -49.08
C ARG A 697 9.39 -29.66 -47.89
N THR A 698 8.87 -29.59 -46.67
CA THR A 698 9.60 -29.89 -45.44
C THR A 698 9.75 -31.40 -45.29
N GLU A 699 8.69 -32.16 -45.56
CA GLU A 699 8.73 -33.62 -45.57
C GLU A 699 9.68 -34.17 -46.65
N ILE A 700 9.72 -33.58 -47.85
CA ILE A 700 10.71 -33.93 -48.89
C ILE A 700 12.15 -33.59 -48.44
N ARG A 701 12.34 -32.51 -47.68
CA ARG A 701 13.66 -32.14 -47.13
C ARG A 701 14.08 -33.12 -46.03
N ASP A 702 13.16 -33.49 -45.15
CA ASP A 702 13.40 -34.39 -44.03
C ASP A 702 13.60 -35.84 -44.52
N LEU A 703 12.91 -36.25 -45.59
CA LEU A 703 13.16 -37.53 -46.25
C LEU A 703 14.52 -37.55 -46.95
N LYS A 704 14.97 -36.44 -47.56
CA LYS A 704 16.34 -36.32 -48.10
C LYS A 704 17.40 -36.36 -47.00
N GLN A 705 17.16 -35.67 -45.89
CA GLN A 705 18.05 -35.67 -44.73
C GLN A 705 18.11 -37.05 -44.06
N LYS A 706 16.98 -37.76 -43.95
CA LYS A 706 16.96 -39.16 -43.46
C LYS A 706 17.66 -40.14 -44.39
N ILE A 707 17.66 -39.90 -45.71
CA ILE A 707 18.45 -40.68 -46.66
C ILE A 707 19.95 -40.43 -46.43
N ASP A 708 20.36 -39.16 -46.26
CA ASP A 708 21.76 -38.80 -45.96
C ASP A 708 22.22 -39.32 -44.58
N GLU A 709 21.34 -39.34 -43.58
CA GLU A 709 21.61 -39.85 -42.22
C GLU A 709 21.69 -41.38 -42.16
N LEU A 710 20.89 -42.09 -42.97
CA LEU A 710 20.97 -43.56 -43.12
C LEU A 710 22.23 -44.01 -43.88
N GLU A 711 22.86 -43.11 -44.65
CA GLU A 711 24.14 -43.37 -45.34
C GLU A 711 25.39 -43.12 -44.46
N GLN A 712 25.28 -42.50 -43.26
CA GLN A 712 26.47 -42.01 -42.53
C GLN A 712 26.68 -42.42 -41.06
N GLY A 713 25.88 -43.24 -40.39
CA GLY A 713 26.26 -43.55 -39.00
C GLY A 713 25.50 -44.62 -38.22
N GLY A 714 26.17 -45.75 -38.01
CA GLY A 714 26.08 -46.50 -36.76
C GLY A 714 27.10 -45.96 -35.74
N GLY A 715 26.73 -45.90 -34.46
CA GLY A 715 27.67 -45.52 -33.38
C GLY A 715 27.01 -45.09 -32.07
N ASP A 716 26.76 -46.07 -31.21
CA ASP A 716 26.85 -46.14 -29.73
C ASP A 716 26.85 -44.88 -28.82
N GLY A 717 25.88 -44.85 -27.89
CA GLY A 717 26.11 -44.83 -26.42
C GLY A 717 26.43 -43.53 -25.65
N GLY A 718 25.64 -43.22 -24.59
CA GLY A 718 26.17 -42.58 -23.38
C GLY A 718 25.24 -41.64 -22.57
N LEU A 719 24.87 -42.05 -21.35
CA LEU A 719 24.02 -41.39 -20.34
C LEU A 719 24.82 -40.55 -19.30
N ALA A 720 24.20 -39.49 -18.74
CA ALA A 720 24.26 -38.99 -17.32
C ALA A 720 23.66 -37.56 -17.27
N GLY A 721 22.83 -37.07 -16.33
CA GLY A 721 22.46 -37.45 -14.96
C GLY A 721 22.85 -36.34 -13.96
N LYS A 722 21.89 -35.60 -13.36
CA LYS A 722 21.94 -34.82 -12.08
C LYS A 722 20.64 -34.01 -11.89
N GLU A 723 19.76 -34.36 -10.96
CA GLU A 723 19.71 -34.11 -9.49
C GLU A 723 19.05 -32.77 -9.08
N GLU A 724 17.93 -32.93 -8.37
CA GLU A 724 17.00 -31.94 -7.79
C GLU A 724 17.17 -31.95 -6.25
N PRO A 725 16.84 -30.84 -5.54
CA PRO A 725 16.18 -31.04 -4.25
C PRO A 725 15.03 -30.06 -3.93
N ALA A 726 13.87 -30.67 -3.67
CA ALA A 726 12.99 -30.57 -2.50
C ALA A 726 12.63 -29.21 -1.84
N ARG A 727 11.32 -28.95 -1.88
CA ARG A 727 10.50 -28.03 -1.06
C ARG A 727 10.53 -28.34 0.46
N LYS A 728 10.45 -27.30 1.31
CA LYS A 728 9.64 -27.26 2.55
C LYS A 728 9.21 -25.82 2.88
N GLY A 729 7.94 -25.62 3.23
CA GLY A 729 7.39 -24.33 3.67
C GLY A 729 7.13 -24.24 5.18
N LYS A 730 6.70 -23.05 5.64
CA LYS A 730 5.60 -22.80 6.60
C LYS A 730 5.44 -21.30 6.95
N SER A 731 4.20 -20.83 6.77
CA SER A 731 3.45 -19.73 7.42
C SER A 731 4.21 -18.54 8.06
N ALA A 732 4.13 -17.38 7.42
CA ALA A 732 4.49 -16.08 8.01
C ALA A 732 3.30 -15.50 8.80
N SER A 733 3.52 -15.19 10.08
CA SER A 733 2.67 -14.31 10.87
C SER A 733 2.87 -12.87 10.40
N THR A 734 1.77 -12.11 10.32
CA THR A 734 1.76 -10.68 9.99
C THR A 734 2.79 -9.90 10.83
N PRO A 735 3.67 -9.09 10.20
CA PRO A 735 4.68 -8.32 10.93
C PRO A 735 4.02 -7.29 11.87
N PRO A 736 4.64 -6.97 13.03
CA PRO A 736 4.14 -5.94 13.93
C PRO A 736 3.99 -4.59 13.23
N PRO A 737 3.06 -3.72 13.68
CA PRO A 737 2.91 -2.39 13.11
C PRO A 737 4.13 -1.54 13.48
N HIS A 738 4.75 -0.95 12.45
CA HIS A 738 5.84 0.03 12.44
C HIS A 738 7.28 -0.53 12.46
N GLU A 739 7.89 -0.60 11.26
CA GLU A 739 9.33 -0.85 11.05
C GLU A 739 10.25 0.29 11.54
N VAL A 740 9.69 1.37 12.12
CA VAL A 740 10.48 2.47 12.69
C VAL A 740 10.69 2.22 14.17
N ARG A 741 11.71 1.42 14.50
CA ARG A 741 12.21 1.23 15.88
C ARG A 741 12.65 2.59 16.42
N ARG A 742 11.82 3.25 17.24
CA ARG A 742 12.18 4.54 17.83
C ARG A 742 13.28 4.32 18.87
N PRO A 743 14.36 5.10 18.86
CA PRO A 743 15.29 5.08 19.98
C PRO A 743 14.56 5.51 21.26
N PRO A 744 14.97 5.00 22.44
CA PRO A 744 14.39 5.41 23.71
C PRO A 744 14.47 6.93 23.87
N ALA A 745 13.40 7.54 24.36
CA ALA A 745 13.38 8.97 24.66
C ALA A 745 14.52 9.31 25.65
N LYS A 746 15.18 10.47 25.46
CA LYS A 746 16.22 10.93 26.40
C LYS A 746 15.65 10.97 27.82
N GLY A 747 16.22 10.18 28.72
CA GLY A 747 15.79 10.07 30.12
C GLY A 747 14.83 8.91 30.44
N ALA A 748 14.44 8.09 29.46
CA ALA A 748 13.61 6.91 29.72
C ALA A 748 14.37 5.87 30.57
N THR A 749 13.71 5.31 31.59
CA THR A 749 14.28 4.26 32.44
C THR A 749 14.18 2.88 31.80
N PHE A 750 13.11 2.62 31.06
CA PHE A 750 12.83 1.36 30.37
C PHE A 750 12.67 1.60 28.88
N MET A 751 13.04 0.61 28.08
CA MET A 751 12.83 0.58 26.63
C MET A 751 12.20 -0.76 26.23
N VAL A 752 11.43 -0.76 25.14
CA VAL A 752 10.92 -2.00 24.55
C VAL A 752 12.06 -2.79 23.91
N ASP A 753 12.18 -4.05 24.27
CA ASP A 753 13.03 -5.03 23.60
C ASP A 753 12.18 -5.76 22.56
N TRP A 754 12.24 -5.25 21.32
CA TRP A 754 11.45 -5.75 20.20
C TRP A 754 11.80 -7.19 19.78
N ASP A 755 12.95 -7.71 20.21
CA ASP A 755 13.39 -9.05 19.87
C ASP A 755 12.95 -10.10 20.93
N LEU A 756 12.31 -9.65 22.03
CA LEU A 756 11.78 -10.50 23.10
C LEU A 756 10.24 -10.56 23.07
N GLU A 757 9.70 -11.71 22.65
CA GLU A 757 8.26 -12.02 22.73
C GLU A 757 7.88 -12.79 24.02
N SER A 758 8.87 -13.18 24.81
CA SER A 758 8.73 -13.96 26.05
C SER A 758 9.88 -13.65 27.01
N LEU A 759 9.75 -14.08 28.26
CA LEU A 759 10.83 -13.97 29.24
C LEU A 759 12.05 -14.77 28.77
N PRO A 760 13.28 -14.25 28.90
CA PRO A 760 14.50 -14.91 28.41
C PRO A 760 14.97 -16.06 29.31
N CYS A 761 14.04 -16.88 29.80
CA CYS A 761 14.26 -18.10 30.57
C CYS A 761 13.25 -19.17 30.15
N SER A 762 13.69 -20.43 30.16
CA SER A 762 12.88 -21.61 29.83
C SER A 762 12.38 -22.34 31.09
N ASP A 763 12.89 -21.98 32.26
CA ASP A 763 12.58 -22.61 33.54
C ASP A 763 12.18 -21.56 34.57
N VAL A 764 11.18 -21.89 35.37
CA VAL A 764 10.66 -21.07 36.48
C VAL A 764 11.74 -20.93 37.57
N ASP A 765 12.62 -21.91 37.72
CA ASP A 765 13.71 -21.89 38.71
C ASP A 765 14.73 -20.77 38.42
N ALA A 766 14.78 -20.28 37.17
CA ALA A 766 15.58 -19.10 36.82
C ALA A 766 14.94 -17.79 37.28
N ILE A 767 13.70 -17.79 37.79
CA ILE A 767 12.99 -16.59 38.24
C ILE A 767 13.22 -16.39 39.74
N GLY A 768 14.01 -15.38 40.08
CA GLY A 768 14.29 -15.08 41.49
C GLY A 768 13.12 -14.42 42.20
N GLN A 769 12.45 -13.47 41.54
CA GLN A 769 11.30 -12.74 42.09
C GLN A 769 10.37 -12.31 40.95
N ALA A 770 9.07 -12.33 41.20
CA ALA A 770 8.08 -11.84 40.24
C ALA A 770 6.94 -11.10 40.94
N TRP A 771 6.34 -10.17 40.21
CA TRP A 771 5.09 -9.50 40.56
C TRP A 771 4.16 -9.54 39.35
N VAL A 772 2.87 -9.69 39.62
CA VAL A 772 1.81 -9.75 38.61
C VAL A 772 0.77 -8.69 38.95
N SER A 773 0.22 -8.03 37.94
CA SER A 773 -0.85 -7.06 38.12
C SER A 773 -2.10 -7.71 38.71
N ALA A 774 -2.72 -7.10 39.72
CA ALA A 774 -3.95 -7.58 40.34
C ALA A 774 -5.17 -7.51 39.39
N TYR A 775 -5.15 -6.57 38.44
CA TYR A 775 -6.20 -6.36 37.45
C TYR A 775 -5.63 -5.90 36.10
N ASN A 776 -6.43 -6.00 35.03
CA ASN A 776 -6.04 -5.51 33.70
C ASN A 776 -6.23 -3.99 33.64
N VAL A 777 -5.36 -3.29 32.93
CA VAL A 777 -5.50 -1.85 32.67
C VAL A 777 -5.63 -1.62 31.17
N ASN A 778 -6.51 -0.69 30.77
CA ASN A 778 -6.65 -0.29 29.37
C ASN A 778 -5.60 0.78 29.03
N LEU A 779 -4.60 0.43 28.23
CA LEU A 779 -3.48 1.30 27.86
C LEU A 779 -3.15 1.15 26.38
N SER A 780 -2.69 2.24 25.76
CA SER A 780 -2.00 2.20 24.47
C SER A 780 -0.50 2.15 24.76
N LEU A 781 0.15 1.06 24.32
CA LEU A 781 1.59 0.83 24.49
C LEU A 781 2.27 0.93 23.12
N GLU A 782 3.47 1.52 23.09
CA GLU A 782 4.28 1.86 21.90
C GLU A 782 3.85 1.18 20.58
N GLY A 783 3.03 1.87 19.78
CA GLY A 783 2.61 1.40 18.44
C GLY A 783 1.35 0.52 18.39
N TYR A 784 0.73 0.21 19.54
CA TYR A 784 -0.48 -0.58 19.64
C TYR A 784 -1.67 0.27 20.10
N GLU A 785 -2.85 -0.04 19.57
CA GLU A 785 -4.10 0.58 20.00
C GLU A 785 -4.40 0.31 21.49
N ALA A 786 -5.17 1.21 22.10
CA ALA A 786 -5.56 1.09 23.50
C ALA A 786 -6.33 -0.22 23.73
N GLN A 787 -5.78 -1.08 24.59
CA GLN A 787 -6.39 -2.37 24.91
C GLN A 787 -6.12 -2.77 26.36
N TYR A 788 -6.95 -3.67 26.89
CA TYR A 788 -6.71 -4.27 28.19
C TYR A 788 -5.46 -5.14 28.17
N CYS A 789 -4.51 -4.82 29.03
CA CYS A 789 -3.29 -5.59 29.21
C CYS A 789 -3.06 -5.98 30.67
N THR A 790 -2.35 -7.08 30.89
CA THR A 790 -1.78 -7.45 32.19
C THR A 790 -0.31 -7.10 32.20
N ALA A 791 0.23 -6.72 33.36
CA ALA A 791 1.64 -6.42 33.53
C ALA A 791 2.30 -7.42 34.48
N LEU A 792 3.53 -7.81 34.14
CA LEU A 792 4.39 -8.65 34.96
C LEU A 792 5.73 -7.97 35.14
N LEU A 793 6.25 -7.98 36.35
CA LEU A 793 7.61 -7.56 36.66
C LEU A 793 8.38 -8.79 37.12
N VAL A 794 9.41 -9.17 36.39
CA VAL A 794 10.14 -10.43 36.61
C VAL A 794 11.63 -10.16 36.75
N VAL A 795 12.23 -10.71 37.79
CA VAL A 795 13.68 -10.73 38.01
C VAL A 795 14.20 -12.10 37.64
N VAL A 796 14.89 -12.19 36.49
CA VAL A 796 15.48 -13.43 35.99
C VAL A 796 16.94 -13.52 36.43
N GLN A 797 17.35 -14.67 36.95
CA GLN A 797 18.72 -14.98 37.32
C GLN A 797 19.30 -15.95 36.30
N LYS A 798 20.34 -15.51 35.57
CA LYS A 798 21.03 -16.34 34.58
C LYS A 798 22.51 -16.45 34.97
N GLY A 799 22.85 -17.51 35.70
CA GLY A 799 24.19 -17.65 36.28
C GLY A 799 24.45 -16.57 37.34
N SER A 800 25.51 -15.78 37.16
CA SER A 800 25.85 -14.67 38.06
C SER A 800 25.12 -13.36 37.74
N SER A 801 24.45 -13.24 36.60
CA SER A 801 23.76 -12.02 36.19
C SER A 801 22.27 -12.04 36.55
N LYS A 802 21.74 -10.88 36.95
CA LYS A 802 20.33 -10.68 37.27
C LYS A 802 19.75 -9.62 36.35
N GLY A 803 18.72 -9.98 35.59
CA GLY A 803 17.99 -9.10 34.69
C GLY A 803 16.61 -8.76 35.24
N ILE A 804 16.09 -7.59 34.87
CA ILE A 804 14.71 -7.19 35.14
C ILE A 804 13.99 -7.12 33.80
N HIS A 805 12.79 -7.70 33.74
CA HIS A 805 11.92 -7.67 32.59
C HIS A 805 10.51 -7.23 33.01
N LEU A 806 9.99 -6.23 32.31
CA LEU A 806 8.61 -5.75 32.42
C LEU A 806 7.83 -6.31 31.24
N LEU A 807 6.94 -7.25 31.46
CA LEU A 807 6.18 -7.89 30.38
C LEU A 807 4.73 -7.39 30.41
N PHE A 808 4.24 -6.90 29.27
CA PHE A 808 2.83 -6.57 29.07
C PHE A 808 2.19 -7.59 28.13
N ASN A 809 1.18 -8.30 28.59
CA ASN A 809 0.38 -9.17 27.73
C ASN A 809 -0.80 -8.39 27.15
N LEU A 810 -0.77 -8.16 25.84
CA LEU A 810 -1.76 -7.44 25.07
C LEU A 810 -2.89 -8.40 24.66
N LYS A 811 -4.08 -8.27 25.25
CA LYS A 811 -5.15 -9.27 25.09
C LYS A 811 -5.74 -9.33 23.68
N SER A 812 -5.93 -8.18 23.03
CA SER A 812 -6.55 -8.11 21.70
C SER A 812 -5.58 -8.64 20.64
N GLU A 813 -4.31 -8.26 20.74
CA GLU A 813 -3.25 -8.66 19.79
C GLU A 813 -2.69 -10.06 20.07
N LYS A 814 -2.97 -10.63 21.25
CA LYS A 814 -2.42 -11.91 21.73
C LYS A 814 -0.88 -11.96 21.66
N ARG A 815 -0.24 -10.83 21.96
CA ARG A 815 1.22 -10.65 21.96
C ARG A 815 1.72 -10.18 23.32
N ASN A 816 3.00 -10.44 23.58
CA ASN A 816 3.68 -9.88 24.74
C ASN A 816 4.64 -8.78 24.29
N LEU A 817 4.66 -7.67 25.01
CA LEU A 817 5.63 -6.61 24.88
C LEU A 817 6.58 -6.68 26.07
N VAL A 818 7.89 -6.83 25.82
CA VAL A 818 8.89 -6.91 26.89
C VAL A 818 9.67 -5.61 26.94
N LEU A 819 9.68 -4.96 28.11
CA LEU A 819 10.50 -3.80 28.39
C LEU A 819 11.68 -4.21 29.29
N VAL A 820 12.84 -3.66 28.96
CA VAL A 820 14.09 -3.85 29.70
C VAL A 820 14.63 -2.51 30.19
N PRO A 821 15.37 -2.46 31.31
CA PRO A 821 16.03 -1.23 31.76
C PRO A 821 16.99 -0.73 30.68
N VAL A 822 16.96 0.58 30.38
CA VAL A 822 17.90 1.22 29.45
C VAL A 822 19.35 1.05 29.92
N LYS A 823 19.56 1.07 31.25
CA LYS A 823 20.84 0.77 31.90
C LYS A 823 20.68 -0.49 32.73
N ALA A 824 21.32 -1.57 32.32
CA ALA A 824 21.31 -2.82 33.08
C ALA A 824 21.91 -2.60 34.49
N PRO A 825 21.26 -3.10 35.55
CA PRO A 825 21.78 -3.01 36.91
C PRO A 825 23.07 -3.83 37.03
N LYS A 826 24.14 -3.20 37.54
CA LYS A 826 25.47 -3.83 37.67
C LYS A 826 25.65 -4.61 38.96
N ASP A 827 24.90 -4.25 40.00
CA ASP A 827 25.03 -4.78 41.36
C ASP A 827 23.66 -5.01 42.01
N THR A 828 23.68 -5.57 43.23
CA THR A 828 22.45 -5.94 43.95
C THR A 828 21.64 -4.71 44.37
N ASP A 829 22.28 -3.59 44.68
CA ASP A 829 21.58 -2.37 45.08
C ASP A 829 20.99 -1.63 43.88
N GLY A 830 21.70 -1.60 42.74
CA GLY A 830 21.17 -1.18 41.45
C GLY A 830 19.96 -2.02 41.02
N LEU A 831 20.01 -3.34 41.24
CA LEU A 831 18.87 -4.22 40.99
C LEU A 831 17.66 -3.85 41.86
N LYS A 832 17.85 -3.64 43.17
CA LYS A 832 16.76 -3.20 44.06
C LYS A 832 16.17 -1.85 43.63
N LYS A 833 17.02 -0.91 43.24
CA LYS A 833 16.60 0.42 42.74
C LYS A 833 15.79 0.28 41.46
N ALA A 834 16.26 -0.51 40.50
CA ALA A 834 15.56 -0.76 39.25
C ALA A 834 14.23 -1.51 39.45
N VAL A 835 14.13 -2.43 40.42
CA VAL A 835 12.86 -3.07 40.81
C VAL A 835 11.89 -2.03 41.41
N ALA A 836 12.37 -1.14 42.29
CA ALA A 836 11.54 -0.09 42.87
C ALA A 836 11.04 0.89 41.79
N GLU A 837 11.90 1.25 40.83
CA GLU A 837 11.56 2.12 39.72
C GLU A 837 10.59 1.46 38.74
N ALA A 838 10.77 0.17 38.44
CA ALA A 838 9.84 -0.62 37.63
C ALA A 838 8.44 -0.68 38.27
N LYS A 839 8.37 -0.90 39.59
CA LYS A 839 7.10 -0.86 40.32
C LYS A 839 6.44 0.51 40.27
N ARG A 840 7.21 1.58 40.48
CA ARG A 840 6.71 2.95 40.39
C ARG A 840 6.19 3.26 38.99
N TYR A 841 6.91 2.84 37.95
CA TYR A 841 6.48 2.98 36.56
C TYR A 841 5.13 2.29 36.33
N LEU A 842 5.00 1.01 36.73
CA LEU A 842 3.75 0.27 36.60
C LEU A 842 2.60 0.89 37.41
N GLN A 843 2.86 1.37 38.61
CA GLN A 843 1.86 2.07 39.44
C GLN A 843 1.38 3.38 38.81
N LEU A 844 2.30 4.18 38.24
CA LEU A 844 1.95 5.39 37.49
C LEU A 844 1.15 5.07 36.22
N SER A 845 1.38 3.91 35.60
CA SER A 845 0.57 3.38 34.51
C SER A 845 -0.76 2.75 34.96
N GLY A 846 -1.09 2.79 36.25
CA GLY A 846 -2.36 2.31 36.80
C GLY A 846 -2.39 0.86 37.27
N PHE A 847 -1.27 0.14 37.24
CA PHE A 847 -1.19 -1.24 37.72
C PHE A 847 -0.90 -1.32 39.22
N GLU A 848 -1.73 -2.07 39.93
CA GLU A 848 -1.39 -2.55 41.27
C GLU A 848 -0.72 -3.92 41.18
N MET A 849 0.43 -4.10 41.85
CA MET A 849 1.32 -5.23 41.63
C MET A 849 1.42 -6.12 42.88
N ASP A 850 1.00 -7.38 42.74
CA ASP A 850 1.10 -8.39 43.79
C ASP A 850 2.34 -9.24 43.62
N LYS A 851 3.07 -9.49 44.72
CA LYS A 851 4.24 -10.38 44.69
C LYS A 851 3.77 -11.82 44.52
N VAL A 852 4.33 -12.52 43.54
CA VAL A 852 4.03 -13.94 43.32
C VAL A 852 4.77 -14.77 44.36
N ALA A 853 4.05 -15.64 45.06
CA ALA A 853 4.65 -16.60 45.97
C ALA A 853 5.46 -17.64 45.17
N ALA A 854 6.55 -18.17 45.74
CA ALA A 854 7.42 -19.10 45.03
C ALA A 854 6.67 -20.33 44.48
N GLY A 855 5.69 -20.86 45.23
CA GLY A 855 4.86 -21.99 44.81
C GLY A 855 3.90 -21.69 43.64
N ASP A 856 3.61 -20.41 43.38
CA ASP A 856 2.67 -19.98 42.34
C ASP A 856 3.37 -19.51 41.05
N MET A 857 4.71 -19.51 41.02
CA MET A 857 5.43 -18.98 39.85
C MET A 857 5.17 -19.81 38.59
N ALA A 858 5.15 -21.14 38.71
CA ALA A 858 4.90 -22.00 37.55
C ALA A 858 3.50 -21.81 36.96
N SER A 859 2.48 -21.68 37.81
CA SER A 859 1.09 -21.49 37.38
C SER A 859 0.84 -20.10 36.79
N LYS A 860 1.46 -19.05 37.34
CA LYS A 860 1.26 -17.66 36.87
C LYS A 860 2.19 -17.24 35.72
N LEU A 861 3.40 -17.80 35.65
CA LEU A 861 4.43 -17.35 34.70
C LEU A 861 4.70 -18.34 33.57
N GLY A 862 4.28 -19.60 33.69
CA GLY A 862 4.61 -20.66 32.73
C GLY A 862 4.24 -20.34 31.27
N ALA A 863 3.14 -19.60 31.06
CA ALA A 863 2.72 -19.16 29.73
C ALA A 863 3.62 -18.09 29.08
N TYR A 864 4.51 -17.47 29.85
CA TYR A 864 5.38 -16.38 29.40
C TYR A 864 6.86 -16.77 29.30
N LEU A 865 7.21 -18.02 29.61
CA LEU A 865 8.56 -18.55 29.45
C LEU A 865 8.84 -18.83 27.98
N LYS A 866 10.12 -18.75 27.59
CA LYS A 866 10.56 -19.09 26.24
C LYS A 866 10.43 -20.61 26.04
N GLN A 867 9.57 -21.01 25.11
CA GLN A 867 9.40 -22.42 24.71
C GLN A 867 10.56 -22.92 23.85
#